data_AF-Q5T0F9-F1
#
_entry.id   AF-Q5T0F9-F1
#
_cell.length_a   1.000
_cell.length_b   1.000
_cell.length_c   1.000
_cell.angle_alpha   90.00
_cell.angle_beta   90.00
_cell.angle_gamma   90.00
#
_symmetry.space_group_name_H-M   'P 1'
#
loop_
_entity.id
_entity.type
_entity.pdbx_description
1 polymer ?
#
loop_
_entity_poly.entity_id
_entity_poly.type
_entity_poly.pdbx_seq_one_letter_code
_entity_poly.pdbx_strand_id
1 'polypeptide(L)'
;MMPGPRPRKGPQARGQGVAAAKQMGLFMEFGPEDMLLGMDEAEDDEDLEAELLALTGEAQTTGKKPAPKGQAPLPMAHIEKLAADCMRDVEEEEEEEGLEEDAELLTELQEVLGVDEETEPLDGDEVADPGGSEEENGLEDTEPPVQTAVLTASAPAAQAGASQGLHALLEERIHNYREAAASAKEAGEAAKARRCERGLKTLESQLASVRRGRKINEDEIPPPVALGKRPLAPQEPANRSPETDPPAPPALESDNPSQPETSLPGISAQPVSDLDPDPRALLSSRQREYKVAALSAKRAGELDRARELMRIGKRFGAVLEALEKGQPVDLSAMPPAPEDLKPQQASQAPTAPSVIPPAVERVQPVMAPDVPATPVAPTESQTVLDALQQRLNKYREAGIQARSGGDERKARMHERIAKQYQDAIRAHRAGRKVNFAELPVPPGFPPIPGLESTMGVEEDAVAATLAAAEKLASAEDSAPADKDEDEPPGHLQGEPPAQAPVAKKPARPTVPSSQRLPEPRASSSKESPSPSVREQLALLEARKLQYQRAALQAKRSQDLEQAKAYLRVAKWLEAQIIQARSGRPVDLSKVPSPLTDEEGDFILIHHEDLRLSQKAEEVYAQLQKMLLEQQEKCLLFSKQFMHQGNVAETTRFEKLAQDRKKQLEILQLAQAQGLDPPTHHFELKTFQTVRIFSELNSTEMHLIIVRGMNLPAPPGVTPDDLDAFVRFEFHYPNSDQAQKSKTAVVKNTNSPEFDQLFKLNINRNHRGFKRVIQSKGIKFEIFHKGSFFRSDKLVGTAHLKLERLENECEIREIVEVLDGRKPTGGKLEVKVRLREPLSGQDVQMVTENWLVLEPRGL
;
A
#
# COMPACT_ATOMS: atom_id res chain seq x y z
N MET A 1 -63.19 -3.51 17.83
CA MET A 1 -62.24 -2.51 18.37
C MET A 1 -60.96 -2.56 17.54
N MET A 2 -60.75 -1.57 16.70
CA MET A 2 -59.54 -1.32 15.88
C MET A 2 -58.61 -0.38 16.69
N PRO A 3 -57.27 -0.31 16.45
CA PRO A 3 -56.73 -0.02 15.12
C PRO A 3 -55.38 -0.64 14.71
N GLY A 4 -55.20 -0.71 13.39
CA GLY A 4 -54.04 -1.19 12.65
C GLY A 4 -52.90 -0.15 12.46
N PRO A 5 -51.96 -0.43 11.53
CA PRO A 5 -50.59 0.07 11.57
C PRO A 5 -50.46 1.47 10.97
N ARG A 6 -49.61 2.32 11.57
CA ARG A 6 -49.27 3.65 11.03
C ARG A 6 -47.86 3.68 10.43
N PRO A 7 -47.68 4.23 9.21
CA PRO A 7 -46.39 4.37 8.54
C PRO A 7 -45.80 5.77 8.76
N ARG A 8 -44.52 5.90 9.16
CA ARG A 8 -43.74 7.17 9.23
C ARG A 8 -42.24 6.82 9.32
N LYS A 9 -41.25 7.50 8.75
CA LYS A 9 -41.09 8.55 7.72
C LYS A 9 -39.55 8.70 7.62
N GLY A 10 -38.94 8.62 6.44
CA GLY A 10 -37.48 8.79 6.28
C GLY A 10 -37.02 10.21 6.66
N PRO A 11 -35.75 10.42 7.05
CA PRO A 11 -35.28 11.75 7.41
C PRO A 11 -35.10 12.60 6.15
N GLN A 12 -36.00 13.57 5.97
CA GLN A 12 -35.81 14.69 5.06
C GLN A 12 -34.67 15.58 5.54
N ALA A 13 -33.81 15.94 4.61
CA ALA A 13 -32.75 16.93 4.73
C ALA A 13 -33.25 18.23 5.38
N ARG A 14 -32.57 18.68 6.43
CA ARG A 14 -32.78 20.00 7.03
C ARG A 14 -31.42 20.67 7.25
N GLY A 15 -30.92 21.30 6.19
CA GLY A 15 -29.87 22.30 6.27
C GLY A 15 -30.42 23.56 6.94
N GLN A 16 -30.19 23.70 8.24
CA GLN A 16 -30.46 24.93 9.00
C GLN A 16 -29.29 25.36 9.90
N GLY A 17 -28.14 24.65 9.87
CA GLY A 17 -26.96 25.00 10.67
C GLY A 17 -26.11 26.13 10.08
N VAL A 18 -25.99 26.20 8.75
CA VAL A 18 -25.08 27.13 8.07
C VAL A 18 -25.56 28.59 8.16
N ALA A 19 -26.88 28.83 8.24
CA ALA A 19 -27.44 30.18 8.32
C ALA A 19 -27.40 30.80 9.73
N ALA A 20 -27.40 29.99 10.80
CA ALA A 20 -27.31 30.47 12.18
C ALA A 20 -25.85 30.70 12.63
N ALA A 21 -24.89 29.89 12.12
CA ALA A 21 -23.46 30.10 12.36
C ALA A 21 -22.93 31.37 11.69
N LYS A 22 -23.48 31.76 10.52
CA LYS A 22 -23.17 33.02 9.83
C LYS A 22 -23.65 34.26 10.60
N GLN A 23 -24.59 34.11 11.54
CA GLN A 23 -25.14 35.19 12.36
C GLN A 23 -24.37 35.39 13.68
N MET A 24 -23.48 34.46 14.06
CA MET A 24 -22.73 34.45 15.33
C MET A 24 -21.22 34.69 15.17
N GLY A 25 -20.75 35.14 13.99
CA GLY A 25 -19.36 35.57 13.80
C GLY A 25 -18.29 34.49 14.01
N LEU A 26 -18.65 33.20 13.90
CA LEU A 26 -17.80 32.04 14.24
C LEU A 26 -17.20 31.32 13.01
N PHE A 27 -17.10 32.00 11.86
CA PHE A 27 -16.37 31.50 10.69
C PHE A 27 -15.40 32.60 10.21
N MET A 28 -14.13 32.50 10.62
CA MET A 28 -13.01 33.04 9.85
C MET A 28 -12.74 32.04 8.74
N GLU A 29 -13.31 32.30 7.56
CA GLU A 29 -13.06 31.53 6.34
C GLU A 29 -11.71 31.99 5.79
N PHE A 30 -10.63 31.35 6.25
CA PHE A 30 -9.28 31.57 5.73
C PHE A 30 -9.19 30.99 4.31
N GLY A 31 -9.41 31.85 3.31
CA GLY A 31 -9.07 31.55 1.93
C GLY A 31 -7.55 31.65 1.72
N PRO A 32 -6.93 30.79 0.89
CA PRO A 32 -5.48 30.80 0.62
C PRO A 32 -4.97 32.09 -0.06
N GLU A 33 -5.86 33.01 -0.42
CA GLU A 33 -5.53 34.31 -1.03
C GLU A 33 -5.42 35.44 0.02
N ASP A 34 -5.93 35.26 1.25
CA ASP A 34 -5.91 36.29 2.31
C ASP A 34 -4.71 36.16 3.27
N MET A 35 -3.93 35.07 3.16
CA MET A 35 -2.64 34.90 3.85
C MET A 35 -1.46 35.50 3.08
N LEU A 36 -1.65 35.93 1.84
CA LEU A 36 -0.58 36.48 0.99
C LEU A 36 -0.59 38.02 0.92
N LEU A 37 -1.58 38.68 1.51
CA LEU A 37 -1.79 40.14 1.46
C LEU A 37 -1.56 40.83 2.81
N GLY A 38 -0.74 40.23 3.67
CA GLY A 38 -0.46 40.71 5.04
C GLY A 38 1.00 41.02 5.34
N MET A 39 1.89 41.02 4.34
CA MET A 39 3.33 41.20 4.55
C MET A 39 3.94 42.09 3.46
N ASP A 40 3.50 43.35 3.42
CA ASP A 40 4.16 44.43 2.69
C ASP A 40 4.48 45.56 3.68
N GLU A 41 5.67 45.50 4.27
CA GLU A 41 6.56 46.65 4.53
C GLU A 41 7.97 46.05 4.33
N ALA A 42 8.52 46.09 3.11
CA ALA A 42 9.18 47.25 2.50
C ALA A 42 10.34 47.80 3.34
N GLU A 43 11.29 46.94 3.68
CA GLU A 43 12.64 47.25 4.18
C GLU A 43 13.43 45.92 4.07
N ASP A 44 14.61 45.90 3.42
CA ASP A 44 15.60 44.79 3.32
C ASP A 44 15.71 43.92 2.06
N ASP A 45 14.95 44.14 0.97
CA ASP A 45 15.25 43.45 -0.30
C ASP A 45 16.58 43.93 -0.93
N GLU A 46 17.02 45.15 -0.62
CA GLU A 46 18.28 45.72 -1.12
C GLU A 46 19.51 45.18 -0.36
N ASP A 47 19.37 44.84 0.93
CA ASP A 47 20.41 44.19 1.74
C ASP A 47 20.47 42.67 1.48
N LEU A 48 19.34 42.02 1.20
CA LEU A 48 19.29 40.62 0.76
C LEU A 48 19.83 40.44 -0.67
N GLU A 49 19.55 41.36 -1.60
CA GLU A 49 20.21 41.39 -2.92
C GLU A 49 21.71 41.66 -2.78
N ALA A 50 22.14 42.51 -1.84
CA ALA A 50 23.55 42.76 -1.56
C ALA A 50 24.27 41.55 -0.92
N GLU A 51 23.61 40.79 -0.02
CA GLU A 51 24.15 39.53 0.49
C GLU A 51 24.19 38.43 -0.58
N LEU A 52 23.19 38.36 -1.47
CA LEU A 52 23.22 37.45 -2.62
C LEU A 52 24.36 37.81 -3.59
N LEU A 53 24.57 39.09 -3.89
CA LEU A 53 25.68 39.58 -4.70
C LEU A 53 27.04 39.31 -4.05
N ALA A 54 27.13 39.33 -2.72
CA ALA A 54 28.34 38.98 -1.97
C ALA A 54 28.61 37.46 -1.96
N LEU A 55 27.57 36.62 -1.97
CA LEU A 55 27.65 35.15 -2.02
C LEU A 55 27.89 34.60 -3.43
N THR A 56 27.49 35.30 -4.50
CA THR A 56 27.70 34.89 -5.90
C THR A 56 28.97 35.44 -6.55
N GLY A 57 29.77 36.23 -5.83
CA GLY A 57 31.17 36.48 -6.20
C GLY A 57 31.42 37.45 -7.37
N GLU A 58 30.51 38.35 -7.71
CA GLU A 58 30.73 39.36 -8.77
C GLU A 58 30.94 40.78 -8.20
N ALA A 59 32.11 41.00 -7.60
CA ALA A 59 32.53 42.34 -7.17
C ALA A 59 33.03 43.17 -8.37
N GLN A 60 32.27 44.20 -8.73
CA GLN A 60 32.68 45.26 -9.65
C GLN A 60 33.94 45.97 -9.14
N THR A 61 35.05 45.81 -9.87
CA THR A 61 36.18 46.73 -9.77
C THR A 61 36.38 47.46 -11.10
N THR A 62 36.29 48.76 -10.98
CA THR A 62 36.52 49.80 -11.99
C THR A 62 37.88 49.67 -12.67
N GLY A 63 37.93 49.70 -14.01
CA GLY A 63 39.21 49.86 -14.71
C GLY A 63 39.22 49.54 -16.21
N LYS A 64 38.93 50.55 -17.04
CA LYS A 64 39.25 50.69 -18.48
C LYS A 64 40.10 49.57 -19.13
N LYS A 65 39.53 48.80 -20.08
CA LYS A 65 40.12 48.44 -21.40
C LYS A 65 39.20 47.51 -22.24
N PRO A 66 39.41 47.43 -23.58
CA PRO A 66 38.35 47.17 -24.57
C PRO A 66 38.03 45.68 -24.81
N ALA A 67 36.82 45.46 -25.35
CA ALA A 67 36.15 44.20 -25.63
C ALA A 67 36.98 43.04 -26.24
N PRO A 68 36.64 41.78 -25.89
CA PRO A 68 36.83 40.63 -26.75
C PRO A 68 35.49 40.12 -27.34
N LYS A 69 35.63 39.54 -28.52
CA LYS A 69 34.59 39.15 -29.47
C LYS A 69 33.83 37.90 -29.01
N GLY A 70 32.56 37.84 -29.39
CA GLY A 70 31.67 36.70 -29.18
C GLY A 70 32.25 35.37 -29.64
N GLN A 71 32.05 34.35 -28.82
CA GLN A 71 32.40 32.97 -29.13
C GLN A 71 31.35 32.38 -30.06
N ALA A 72 31.80 32.10 -31.27
CA ALA A 72 31.07 31.39 -32.31
C ALA A 72 30.73 29.94 -31.87
N PRO A 73 29.73 29.30 -32.50
CA PRO A 73 29.28 27.95 -32.15
C PRO A 73 30.41 26.94 -32.36
N LEU A 74 30.49 25.94 -31.47
CA LEU A 74 31.48 24.86 -31.55
C LEU A 74 31.45 24.18 -32.94
N PRO A 75 32.62 23.91 -33.55
CA PRO A 75 32.69 23.30 -34.87
C PRO A 75 32.13 21.86 -34.85
N MET A 76 31.22 21.57 -35.79
CA MET A 76 30.54 20.27 -35.98
C MET A 76 31.48 19.05 -35.89
N ALA A 77 32.73 19.20 -36.34
CA ALA A 77 33.73 18.13 -36.28
C ALA A 77 34.02 17.61 -34.86
N HIS A 78 33.85 18.43 -33.82
CA HIS A 78 34.06 17.99 -32.44
C HIS A 78 32.83 17.23 -31.89
N ILE A 79 31.63 17.61 -32.32
CA ILE A 79 30.37 16.93 -31.99
C ILE A 79 30.30 15.58 -32.70
N GLU A 80 30.71 15.52 -33.98
CA GLU A 80 30.83 14.25 -34.73
C GLU A 80 31.88 13.32 -34.13
N LYS A 81 33.00 13.85 -33.63
CA LYS A 81 34.02 13.04 -32.95
C LYS A 81 33.51 12.46 -31.63
N LEU A 82 32.81 13.25 -30.81
CA LEU A 82 32.17 12.80 -29.57
C LEU A 82 31.08 11.75 -29.86
N ALA A 83 30.24 11.97 -30.88
CA ALA A 83 29.24 11.00 -31.30
C ALA A 83 29.88 9.70 -31.83
N ALA A 84 31.00 9.79 -32.56
CA ALA A 84 31.72 8.63 -33.08
C ALA A 84 32.54 7.86 -32.03
N ASP A 85 32.91 8.50 -30.92
CA ASP A 85 33.50 7.82 -29.77
C ASP A 85 32.40 7.15 -28.90
N CYS A 86 31.22 7.77 -28.78
CA CYS A 86 30.07 7.15 -28.08
C CYS A 86 29.42 5.98 -28.83
N MET A 87 29.52 5.92 -30.17
CA MET A 87 28.98 4.82 -30.99
C MET A 87 30.03 3.73 -31.29
N ARG A 88 31.25 3.83 -30.76
CA ARG A 88 32.27 2.79 -30.92
C ARG A 88 32.10 1.81 -29.76
N ASP A 89 31.32 0.76 -30.01
CA ASP A 89 31.22 -0.41 -29.13
C ASP A 89 32.61 -1.03 -29.00
N VAL A 90 33.29 -0.75 -27.87
CA VAL A 90 34.48 -1.49 -27.47
C VAL A 90 33.97 -2.77 -26.83
N GLU A 91 34.11 -3.87 -27.57
CA GLU A 91 34.08 -5.23 -27.02
C GLU A 91 35.23 -5.33 -26.01
N GLU A 92 34.95 -5.01 -24.75
CA GLU A 92 35.87 -5.23 -23.64
C GLU A 92 35.70 -6.69 -23.20
N GLU A 93 36.65 -7.51 -23.67
CA GLU A 93 36.80 -8.92 -23.33
C GLU A 93 37.04 -9.08 -21.82
N GLU A 94 36.11 -9.81 -21.20
CA GLU A 94 36.27 -10.72 -20.06
C GLU A 94 37.57 -10.64 -19.25
N GLU A 95 37.59 -9.84 -18.17
CA GLU A 95 38.57 -9.99 -17.07
C GLU A 95 38.08 -9.27 -15.79
N GLU A 96 37.06 -9.78 -15.07
CA GLU A 96 36.81 -9.32 -13.70
C GLU A 96 36.07 -10.34 -12.80
N GLU A 97 36.66 -11.52 -12.64
CA GLU A 97 36.50 -12.31 -11.41
C GLU A 97 37.40 -11.66 -10.32
N GLY A 98 36.86 -10.74 -9.52
CA GLY A 98 37.65 -10.14 -8.43
C GLY A 98 36.96 -9.10 -7.54
N LEU A 99 35.85 -8.48 -7.98
CA LEU A 99 35.23 -7.37 -7.24
C LEU A 99 34.32 -7.77 -6.07
N GLU A 100 34.10 -9.07 -5.83
CA GLU A 100 33.24 -9.56 -4.74
C GLU A 100 33.94 -9.63 -3.37
N GLU A 101 35.27 -9.42 -3.31
CA GLU A 101 36.07 -9.51 -2.08
C GLU A 101 36.74 -8.19 -1.67
N ASP A 102 36.42 -7.08 -2.33
CA ASP A 102 37.11 -5.81 -2.07
C ASP A 102 36.68 -5.21 -0.73
N ALA A 103 37.52 -5.42 0.28
CA ALA A 103 37.28 -5.04 1.67
C ALA A 103 37.17 -3.51 1.84
N GLU A 104 37.81 -2.72 0.98
CA GLU A 104 37.69 -1.25 1.01
C GLU A 104 36.30 -0.79 0.56
N LEU A 105 35.74 -1.41 -0.48
CA LEU A 105 34.41 -1.14 -1.01
C LEU A 105 33.29 -1.59 -0.06
N LEU A 106 33.49 -2.71 0.65
CA LEU A 106 32.59 -3.15 1.73
C LEU A 106 32.63 -2.22 2.94
N THR A 107 33.80 -1.63 3.25
CA THR A 107 33.95 -0.67 4.35
C THR A 107 33.27 0.65 4.02
N GLU A 108 33.40 1.14 2.78
CA GLU A 108 32.70 2.35 2.31
C GLU A 108 31.17 2.15 2.29
N LEU A 109 30.69 0.96 1.88
CA LEU A 109 29.25 0.64 1.96
C LEU A 109 28.74 0.51 3.40
N GLN A 110 29.57 0.04 4.33
CA GLN A 110 29.25 -0.03 5.77
C GLN A 110 29.20 1.38 6.39
N GLU A 111 29.99 2.33 5.90
CA GLU A 111 30.00 3.74 6.32
C GLU A 111 28.79 4.52 5.76
N VAL A 112 28.36 4.21 4.53
CA VAL A 112 27.18 4.82 3.89
C VAL A 112 25.85 4.21 4.40
N LEU A 113 25.87 2.96 4.87
CA LEU A 113 24.74 2.30 5.55
C LEU A 113 24.90 2.41 7.07
N GLY A 114 24.72 3.62 7.61
CA GLY A 114 24.81 3.90 9.04
C GLY A 114 24.17 2.81 9.93
N VAL A 115 25.02 1.95 10.47
CA VAL A 115 24.73 1.03 11.57
C VAL A 115 25.59 1.50 12.73
N ASP A 116 24.93 2.17 13.66
CA ASP A 116 25.47 2.56 14.95
C ASP A 116 26.10 1.34 15.66
N GLU A 117 27.44 1.28 15.71
CA GLU A 117 28.15 0.57 16.78
C GLU A 117 28.64 1.60 17.80
N GLU A 118 27.90 1.68 18.90
CA GLU A 118 28.28 2.33 20.14
C GLU A 118 29.54 1.65 20.70
N THR A 119 30.70 2.29 20.54
CA THR A 119 31.87 2.07 21.39
C THR A 119 32.14 3.31 22.23
N GLU A 120 31.82 3.16 23.52
CA GLU A 120 32.16 4.03 24.65
C GLU A 120 33.60 4.58 24.59
N PRO A 121 33.81 5.89 24.88
CA PRO A 121 35.13 6.49 24.89
C PRO A 121 35.76 6.40 26.29
N LEU A 122 37.03 5.99 26.34
CA LEU A 122 37.89 6.13 27.51
C LEU A 122 39.04 7.10 27.21
N ASP A 123 39.23 8.00 28.18
CA ASP A 123 40.47 8.67 28.57
C ASP A 123 41.04 9.82 27.70
N GLY A 124 40.78 11.04 28.17
CA GLY A 124 41.84 11.82 28.86
C GLY A 124 42.63 12.87 28.07
N ASP A 125 42.70 14.06 28.67
CA ASP A 125 43.60 15.21 28.40
C ASP A 125 43.30 15.97 27.09
N GLU A 126 43.09 17.29 27.05
CA GLU A 126 43.73 18.39 27.77
C GLU A 126 42.94 19.68 27.49
N VAL A 127 42.87 20.58 28.48
CA VAL A 127 42.12 21.84 28.47
C VAL A 127 43.09 23.02 28.36
N ALA A 128 42.78 24.00 27.51
CA ALA A 128 43.09 25.43 27.66
C ALA A 128 42.37 26.19 26.52
N ASP A 129 41.69 27.33 26.63
CA ASP A 129 41.39 28.36 27.66
C ASP A 129 40.50 29.43 26.89
N PRO A 130 39.99 30.54 27.46
CA PRO A 130 38.73 30.72 28.19
C PRO A 130 37.84 31.88 27.66
N GLY A 131 36.65 32.11 28.28
CA GLY A 131 36.11 33.48 28.38
C GLY A 131 34.59 33.67 28.59
N GLY A 132 34.23 34.19 29.78
CA GLY A 132 33.03 35.02 30.06
C GLY A 132 31.77 34.24 30.48
N SER A 133 31.38 34.08 31.76
CA SER A 133 31.07 35.03 32.85
C SER A 133 29.60 34.82 33.29
N GLU A 134 29.44 34.37 34.55
CA GLU A 134 28.45 34.82 35.57
C GLU A 134 26.95 34.50 35.31
N GLU A 135 26.12 34.01 36.24
CA GLU A 135 26.19 33.83 37.69
C GLU A 135 25.01 32.96 38.19
N GLU A 136 25.22 32.30 39.34
CA GLU A 136 24.25 32.02 40.42
C GLU A 136 23.36 30.74 40.44
N ASN A 137 23.96 29.68 41.01
CA ASN A 137 23.56 28.91 42.21
C ASN A 137 22.13 28.41 42.45
N GLY A 138 22.04 27.11 42.77
CA GLY A 138 20.90 26.48 43.45
C GLY A 138 21.04 24.97 43.68
N LEU A 139 22.10 24.57 44.39
CA LEU A 139 22.45 23.22 44.87
C LEU A 139 21.43 22.70 45.92
N GLU A 140 21.12 21.39 45.91
CA GLU A 140 21.17 20.58 47.14
C GLU A 140 21.30 19.07 46.85
N ASP A 141 22.46 18.58 47.28
CA ASP A 141 23.02 17.23 47.30
C ASP A 141 22.39 16.35 48.40
N THR A 142 22.47 15.02 48.27
CA THR A 142 22.86 14.13 49.40
C THR A 142 23.33 12.77 48.85
N GLU A 143 24.64 12.56 48.92
CA GLU A 143 25.40 11.33 48.70
C GLU A 143 25.62 10.49 50.02
N PRO A 144 26.24 9.27 49.95
CA PRO A 144 26.31 8.22 50.98
C PRO A 144 27.61 8.26 51.83
N PRO A 145 28.02 7.19 52.56
CA PRO A 145 29.40 6.67 52.35
C PRO A 145 29.61 5.14 52.58
N VAL A 146 30.41 4.44 51.77
CA VAL A 146 31.89 4.10 51.84
C VAL A 146 32.33 3.17 52.99
N GLN A 147 33.06 2.08 52.61
CA GLN A 147 34.31 1.51 53.20
C GLN A 147 34.47 0.01 52.79
N THR A 148 35.60 -0.64 52.51
CA THR A 148 37.04 -0.34 52.28
C THR A 148 37.72 -1.66 51.83
N ALA A 149 38.54 -1.58 50.76
CA ALA A 149 39.79 -2.29 50.38
C ALA A 149 40.15 -3.74 50.85
N VAL A 150 40.70 -4.57 49.93
CA VAL A 150 42.16 -4.82 49.67
C VAL A 150 42.37 -6.12 48.85
N LEU A 151 42.95 -5.95 47.65
CA LEU A 151 43.96 -6.75 46.90
C LEU A 151 44.21 -8.24 47.24
N THR A 152 44.17 -9.12 46.24
CA THR A 152 45.37 -9.76 45.60
C THR A 152 44.99 -10.87 44.60
N ALA A 153 45.83 -11.02 43.57
CA ALA A 153 45.65 -11.79 42.35
C ALA A 153 45.69 -13.33 42.49
N SER A 154 44.94 -14.05 41.63
CA SER A 154 45.41 -15.26 40.93
C SER A 154 44.37 -15.85 39.94
N ALA A 155 44.73 -15.77 38.65
CA ALA A 155 44.66 -16.79 37.59
C ALA A 155 43.35 -17.55 37.18
N PRO A 156 43.22 -17.93 35.89
CA PRO A 156 41.97 -18.26 35.23
C PRO A 156 41.68 -19.78 35.23
N ALA A 157 40.55 -20.20 35.80
CA ALA A 157 40.07 -21.60 35.68
C ALA A 157 38.54 -21.75 35.67
N ALA A 158 37.77 -20.66 35.79
CA ALA A 158 36.32 -20.74 36.02
C ALA A 158 35.45 -20.75 34.73
N GLN A 159 35.96 -20.35 33.57
CA GLN A 159 35.14 -20.25 32.34
C GLN A 159 34.84 -21.61 31.66
N ALA A 160 35.61 -22.65 31.94
CA ALA A 160 35.32 -24.01 31.42
C ALA A 160 34.19 -24.71 32.20
N GLY A 161 33.98 -24.35 33.47
CA GLY A 161 32.93 -24.95 34.30
C GLY A 161 31.52 -24.48 33.96
N ALA A 162 31.37 -23.21 33.56
CA ALA A 162 30.07 -22.63 33.20
C ALA A 162 29.50 -23.23 31.90
N SER A 163 30.35 -23.51 30.91
CA SER A 163 29.93 -24.14 29.65
C SER A 163 29.56 -25.62 29.82
N GLN A 164 30.24 -26.35 30.73
CA GLN A 164 29.87 -27.73 31.08
C GLN A 164 28.53 -27.81 31.82
N GLY A 165 28.25 -26.87 32.74
CA GLY A 165 26.96 -26.81 33.44
C GLY A 165 25.78 -26.59 32.49
N LEU A 166 25.92 -25.66 31.55
CA LEU A 166 24.87 -25.35 30.57
C LEU A 166 24.66 -26.48 29.57
N HIS A 167 25.73 -27.19 29.17
CA HIS A 167 25.61 -28.40 28.35
C HIS A 167 24.84 -29.52 29.06
N ALA A 168 25.14 -29.78 30.34
CA ALA A 168 24.45 -30.80 31.14
C ALA A 168 22.95 -30.47 31.32
N LEU A 169 22.62 -29.19 31.56
CA LEU A 169 21.24 -28.72 31.70
C LEU A 169 20.44 -28.95 30.40
N LEU A 170 21.02 -28.65 29.24
CA LEU A 170 20.37 -28.88 27.94
C LEU A 170 20.15 -30.39 27.67
N GLU A 171 21.10 -31.26 28.02
CA GLU A 171 20.94 -32.72 27.87
C GLU A 171 19.85 -33.27 28.78
N GLU A 172 19.80 -32.86 30.04
CA GLU A 172 18.73 -33.21 30.99
C GLU A 172 17.37 -32.76 30.44
N ARG A 173 17.30 -31.55 29.90
CA ARG A 173 16.06 -30.98 29.37
C ARG A 173 15.59 -31.69 28.10
N ILE A 174 16.51 -32.08 27.22
CA ILE A 174 16.20 -32.91 26.05
C ILE A 174 15.61 -34.26 26.50
N HIS A 175 16.18 -34.88 27.53
CA HIS A 175 15.64 -36.12 28.07
C HIS A 175 14.21 -35.93 28.59
N ASN A 176 13.98 -34.90 29.42
CA ASN A 176 12.65 -34.58 29.94
C ASN A 176 11.61 -34.34 28.82
N TYR A 177 11.96 -33.56 27.79
CA TYR A 177 11.06 -33.30 26.67
C TYR A 177 10.84 -34.52 25.77
N ARG A 178 11.81 -35.45 25.65
CA ARG A 178 11.65 -36.71 24.92
C ARG A 178 10.69 -37.63 25.65
N GLU A 179 10.82 -37.76 26.96
CA GLU A 179 9.88 -38.53 27.80
C GLU A 179 8.48 -37.91 27.78
N ALA A 180 8.38 -36.57 27.80
CA ALA A 180 7.10 -35.88 27.72
C ALA A 180 6.43 -36.05 26.35
N ALA A 181 7.21 -36.00 25.26
CA ALA A 181 6.71 -36.26 23.91
C ALA A 181 6.25 -37.72 23.74
N ALA A 182 6.99 -38.69 24.29
CA ALA A 182 6.61 -40.10 24.29
C ALA A 182 5.32 -40.34 25.11
N SER A 183 5.27 -39.81 26.33
CA SER A 183 4.09 -39.91 27.22
C SER A 183 2.85 -39.25 26.58
N ALA A 184 3.01 -38.09 25.92
CA ALA A 184 1.91 -37.43 25.22
C ALA A 184 1.45 -38.19 23.97
N LYS A 185 2.35 -38.90 23.27
CA LYS A 185 1.98 -39.79 22.16
C LYS A 185 1.23 -41.03 22.65
N GLU A 186 1.68 -41.64 23.75
CA GLU A 186 1.03 -42.80 24.36
C GLU A 186 -0.35 -42.43 24.94
N ALA A 187 -0.49 -41.26 25.54
CA ALA A 187 -1.78 -40.73 26.03
C ALA A 187 -2.72 -40.21 24.92
N GLY A 188 -2.33 -40.25 23.64
CA GLY A 188 -3.15 -39.77 22.52
C GLY A 188 -3.28 -38.25 22.41
N GLU A 189 -2.54 -37.47 23.20
CA GLU A 189 -2.56 -36.00 23.20
C GLU A 189 -1.67 -35.42 22.09
N ALA A 190 -2.12 -35.51 20.84
CA ALA A 190 -1.35 -35.06 19.66
C ALA A 190 -0.89 -33.59 19.73
N ALA A 191 -1.67 -32.70 20.34
CA ALA A 191 -1.31 -31.29 20.49
C ALA A 191 -0.15 -31.09 21.48
N LYS A 192 -0.15 -31.81 22.61
CA LYS A 192 0.93 -31.78 23.61
C LYS A 192 2.19 -32.43 23.07
N ALA A 193 2.06 -33.56 22.36
CA ALA A 193 3.17 -34.20 21.66
C ALA A 193 3.86 -33.24 20.68
N ARG A 194 3.09 -32.54 19.83
CA ARG A 194 3.63 -31.52 18.91
C ARG A 194 4.26 -30.34 19.65
N ARG A 195 3.76 -29.95 20.82
CA ARG A 195 4.35 -28.87 21.64
C ARG A 195 5.70 -29.29 22.22
N CYS A 196 5.79 -30.49 22.78
CA CYS A 196 7.03 -31.07 23.29
C CYS A 196 8.05 -31.28 22.15
N GLU A 197 7.63 -31.78 20.99
CA GLU A 197 8.51 -31.93 19.82
C GLU A 197 9.08 -30.60 19.30
N ARG A 198 8.33 -29.50 19.40
CA ARG A 198 8.87 -28.16 19.09
C ARG A 198 9.92 -27.74 20.11
N GLY A 199 9.65 -27.93 21.41
CA GLY A 199 10.63 -27.65 22.47
C GLY A 199 11.90 -28.48 22.33
N LEU A 200 11.79 -29.75 21.93
CA LEU A 200 12.94 -30.62 21.64
C LEU A 200 13.85 -30.04 20.56
N LYS A 201 13.27 -29.56 19.45
CA LYS A 201 14.06 -28.97 18.37
C LYS A 201 14.80 -27.71 18.82
N THR A 202 14.16 -26.88 19.64
CA THR A 202 14.81 -25.69 20.22
C THR A 202 15.99 -26.09 21.09
N LEU A 203 15.82 -27.06 21.99
CA LEU A 203 16.88 -27.55 22.87
C LEU A 203 18.02 -28.23 22.11
N GLU A 204 17.72 -29.02 21.06
CA GLU A 204 18.73 -29.63 20.18
C GLU A 204 19.53 -28.57 19.41
N SER A 205 18.87 -27.49 18.98
CA SER A 205 19.53 -26.33 18.35
C SER A 205 20.41 -25.55 19.34
N GLN A 206 19.93 -25.34 20.56
CA GLN A 206 20.70 -24.69 21.62
C GLN A 206 21.93 -25.53 21.98
N LEU A 207 21.81 -26.85 22.10
CA LEU A 207 22.93 -27.75 22.36
C LEU A 207 23.96 -27.75 21.22
N ALA A 208 23.50 -27.66 19.96
CA ALA A 208 24.40 -27.48 18.81
C ALA A 208 25.14 -26.13 18.86
N SER A 209 24.48 -25.05 19.26
CA SER A 209 25.10 -23.72 19.43
C SER A 209 26.14 -23.69 20.56
N VAL A 210 25.85 -24.35 21.70
CA VAL A 210 26.80 -24.47 22.83
C VAL A 210 28.02 -25.30 22.45
N ARG A 211 27.82 -26.40 21.70
CA ARG A 211 28.93 -27.19 21.14
C ARG A 211 29.79 -26.41 20.14
N ARG A 212 29.23 -25.38 19.49
CA ARG A 212 29.96 -24.44 18.61
C ARG A 212 30.55 -23.24 19.36
N GLY A 213 30.45 -23.20 20.69
CA GLY A 213 31.04 -22.13 21.51
C GLY A 213 30.21 -20.84 21.59
N ARG A 214 28.95 -20.81 21.12
CA ARG A 214 28.07 -19.65 21.35
C ARG A 214 27.51 -19.67 22.77
N LYS A 215 27.54 -18.51 23.43
CA LYS A 215 26.89 -18.27 24.73
C LYS A 215 25.37 -18.23 24.51
N ILE A 216 24.62 -18.95 25.34
CA ILE A 216 23.15 -18.94 25.36
C ILE A 216 22.74 -18.42 26.73
N ASN A 217 21.84 -17.45 26.76
CA ASN A 217 21.30 -16.93 28.02
C ASN A 217 20.36 -17.98 28.62
N GLU A 218 20.49 -18.25 29.92
CA GLU A 218 19.71 -19.29 30.62
C GLU A 218 18.19 -19.05 30.54
N ASP A 219 17.77 -17.78 30.39
CA ASP A 219 16.36 -17.37 30.23
C ASP A 219 15.71 -17.81 28.92
N GLU A 220 16.51 -18.16 27.90
CA GLU A 220 16.00 -18.61 26.59
C GLU A 220 15.70 -20.13 26.58
N ILE A 221 16.03 -20.86 27.65
CA ILE A 221 15.88 -22.32 27.74
C ILE A 221 14.43 -22.66 28.16
N PRO A 222 13.67 -23.43 27.34
CA PRO A 222 12.28 -23.78 27.68
C PRO A 222 12.13 -24.46 29.06
N PRO A 223 11.07 -24.15 29.85
CA PRO A 223 10.81 -24.71 31.19
C PRO A 223 10.60 -26.24 31.18
N PRO A 224 10.75 -26.96 32.32
CA PRO A 224 10.65 -28.42 32.35
C PRO A 224 9.20 -28.82 32.17
N VAL A 225 8.94 -29.89 31.43
CA VAL A 225 7.60 -30.43 31.30
C VAL A 225 7.39 -31.43 32.45
N ALA A 226 6.38 -31.17 33.28
CA ALA A 226 5.98 -32.09 34.34
C ALA A 226 5.47 -33.40 33.71
N LEU A 227 6.20 -34.49 33.93
CA LEU A 227 5.82 -35.83 33.52
C LEU A 227 4.74 -36.35 34.47
N GLY A 228 3.48 -36.14 34.10
CA GLY A 228 2.30 -36.51 34.88
C GLY A 228 2.03 -38.01 34.98
N LYS A 229 3.04 -38.83 35.30
CA LYS A 229 2.83 -40.23 35.69
C LYS A 229 2.13 -40.24 37.04
N ARG A 230 0.80 -40.29 37.06
CA ARG A 230 -0.01 -40.60 38.25
C ARG A 230 -0.21 -42.12 38.28
N PRO A 231 0.44 -42.88 39.19
CA PRO A 231 0.09 -44.27 39.41
C PRO A 231 -1.27 -44.37 40.09
N LEU A 232 -2.09 -45.30 39.62
CA LEU A 232 -3.39 -45.66 40.18
C LEU A 232 -3.22 -46.50 41.46
N ALA A 233 -3.91 -46.08 42.54
CA ALA A 233 -4.41 -46.84 43.71
C ALA A 233 -3.36 -47.45 44.68
N PRO A 234 -3.68 -47.81 45.95
CA PRO A 234 -5.01 -48.03 46.56
C PRO A 234 -5.31 -47.34 47.92
N GLN A 235 -6.61 -47.39 48.25
CA GLN A 235 -7.33 -46.93 49.45
C GLN A 235 -6.81 -47.52 50.77
N GLU A 236 -6.90 -46.74 51.88
CA GLU A 236 -7.38 -47.17 53.21
C GLU A 236 -7.49 -45.96 54.18
N PRO A 237 -8.24 -46.04 55.30
CA PRO A 237 -9.35 -45.11 55.52
C PRO A 237 -9.26 -44.26 56.80
N ALA A 238 -10.15 -43.26 56.84
CA ALA A 238 -10.80 -42.69 58.04
C ALA A 238 -9.92 -42.08 59.14
N ASN A 239 -9.98 -40.75 59.27
CA ASN A 239 -10.46 -40.20 60.54
C ASN A 239 -11.29 -38.93 60.36
N ARG A 240 -12.42 -38.96 61.04
CA ARG A 240 -13.56 -38.03 61.09
C ARG A 240 -13.20 -36.75 61.85
N SER A 241 -13.74 -35.62 61.43
CA SER A 241 -14.62 -34.78 62.27
C SER A 241 -15.40 -33.76 61.41
N PRO A 242 -16.68 -33.45 61.74
CA PRO A 242 -17.70 -32.93 60.81
C PRO A 242 -18.22 -31.53 61.21
N GLU A 243 -19.36 -31.11 60.63
CA GLU A 243 -20.17 -29.88 60.84
C GLU A 243 -19.73 -28.68 59.95
N THR A 244 -20.52 -28.14 59.01
CA THR A 244 -21.97 -27.82 59.01
C THR A 244 -22.51 -27.69 57.56
N ASP A 245 -23.78 -28.05 57.39
CA ASP A 245 -24.60 -28.28 56.18
C ASP A 245 -24.89 -27.11 55.19
N PRO A 246 -25.29 -27.43 53.92
CA PRO A 246 -25.83 -26.55 52.88
C PRO A 246 -27.36 -26.76 52.61
N PRO A 247 -27.97 -26.03 51.64
CA PRO A 247 -28.91 -26.66 50.68
C PRO A 247 -28.79 -26.03 49.27
N ALA A 248 -29.31 -26.49 48.13
CA ALA A 248 -29.81 -27.73 47.52
C ALA A 248 -30.24 -27.33 46.06
N PRO A 249 -30.43 -28.26 45.09
CA PRO A 249 -30.29 -28.05 43.63
C PRO A 249 -31.62 -28.09 42.83
N PRO A 250 -31.58 -28.02 41.48
CA PRO A 250 -32.12 -29.12 40.63
C PRO A 250 -31.20 -29.39 39.40
N ALA A 251 -30.94 -30.58 38.85
CA ALA A 251 -31.70 -31.81 38.57
C ALA A 251 -32.70 -31.73 37.39
N LEU A 252 -32.21 -32.23 36.23
CA LEU A 252 -32.82 -33.20 35.28
C LEU A 252 -33.81 -32.79 34.15
N GLU A 253 -33.71 -33.61 33.09
CA GLU A 253 -34.67 -33.94 31.99
C GLU A 253 -34.58 -33.05 30.72
N SER A 254 -34.52 -33.50 29.46
CA SER A 254 -34.82 -34.76 28.71
C SER A 254 -33.88 -34.79 27.46
N ASP A 255 -33.64 -35.83 26.65
CA ASP A 255 -34.55 -36.81 26.07
C ASP A 255 -33.70 -37.83 25.24
N ASN A 256 -34.06 -39.11 25.29
CA ASN A 256 -33.62 -40.16 24.34
C ASN A 256 -34.85 -41.02 24.05
N PRO A 257 -35.08 -41.44 22.80
CA PRO A 257 -35.54 -42.81 22.66
C PRO A 257 -34.98 -43.54 21.43
N SER A 258 -34.68 -44.83 21.64
CA SER A 258 -35.06 -45.97 20.78
C SER A 258 -33.91 -46.96 20.49
N GLN A 259 -33.87 -47.99 21.33
CA GLN A 259 -33.60 -49.43 21.08
C GLN A 259 -34.35 -49.97 19.81
N PRO A 260 -34.33 -51.28 19.42
CA PRO A 260 -33.85 -52.50 20.13
C PRO A 260 -33.06 -53.52 19.24
N GLU A 261 -32.18 -54.35 19.83
CA GLU A 261 -32.32 -55.82 20.09
C GLU A 261 -31.93 -56.78 18.95
N THR A 262 -31.08 -57.77 19.31
CA THR A 262 -31.20 -59.23 19.04
C THR A 262 -29.87 -59.88 19.54
N SER A 263 -29.79 -60.38 20.78
CA SER A 263 -30.00 -61.79 21.22
C SER A 263 -28.87 -62.75 20.79
N LEU A 264 -27.99 -63.21 21.71
CA LEU A 264 -28.02 -64.52 22.45
C LEU A 264 -27.55 -65.74 21.59
N PRO A 265 -27.21 -66.92 22.15
CA PRO A 265 -26.34 -67.28 23.29
C PRO A 265 -25.39 -68.47 22.94
N GLY A 266 -24.68 -69.00 23.94
CA GLY A 266 -23.66 -70.07 23.82
C GLY A 266 -24.14 -71.51 23.58
N ILE A 267 -23.34 -72.46 24.10
CA ILE A 267 -23.33 -73.93 23.91
C ILE A 267 -22.43 -74.29 22.71
N SER A 268 -21.56 -75.30 22.70
CA SER A 268 -20.87 -76.17 23.65
C SER A 268 -20.03 -77.10 22.76
N ALA A 269 -18.94 -77.65 23.30
CA ALA A 269 -18.38 -78.94 22.92
C ALA A 269 -17.76 -79.11 21.50
N GLN A 270 -16.44 -78.97 21.50
CA GLN A 270 -15.48 -80.04 21.24
C GLN A 270 -15.18 -80.53 19.80
N PRO A 271 -13.94 -81.03 19.59
CA PRO A 271 -13.18 -80.85 18.35
C PRO A 271 -12.99 -82.14 17.57
N VAL A 272 -12.81 -82.03 16.26
CA VAL A 272 -12.07 -82.95 15.37
C VAL A 272 -11.81 -82.14 14.10
N SER A 273 -10.56 -81.78 13.83
CA SER A 273 -9.66 -82.51 12.93
C SER A 273 -10.12 -82.49 11.48
N ASP A 274 -9.19 -82.04 10.64
CA ASP A 274 -9.10 -82.15 9.19
C ASP A 274 -9.70 -81.01 8.34
N LEU A 275 -8.77 -80.36 7.63
CA LEU A 275 -8.95 -79.72 6.32
C LEU A 275 -9.69 -78.38 6.33
N ASP A 276 -8.96 -77.29 6.58
CA ASP A 276 -8.75 -76.23 5.57
C ASP A 276 -7.99 -75.04 6.20
N PRO A 277 -6.94 -74.50 5.55
CA PRO A 277 -6.19 -73.38 6.10
C PRO A 277 -7.07 -72.14 6.10
N ASP A 278 -7.29 -71.57 7.29
CA ASP A 278 -8.09 -70.37 7.51
C ASP A 278 -7.68 -69.28 6.51
N PRO A 279 -8.55 -68.85 5.58
CA PRO A 279 -8.15 -68.06 4.40
C PRO A 279 -7.48 -66.74 4.80
N ARG A 280 -7.86 -66.18 5.95
CA ARG A 280 -7.21 -64.99 6.55
C ARG A 280 -5.75 -65.23 6.90
N ALA A 281 -5.44 -66.38 7.50
CA ALA A 281 -4.08 -66.72 7.91
C ALA A 281 -3.18 -66.92 6.69
N LEU A 282 -3.69 -67.59 5.65
CA LEU A 282 -2.97 -67.80 4.39
C LEU A 282 -2.67 -66.48 3.68
N LEU A 283 -3.67 -65.60 3.56
CA LEU A 283 -3.52 -64.27 2.95
C LEU A 283 -2.54 -63.38 3.72
N SER A 284 -2.60 -63.41 5.05
CA SER A 284 -1.68 -62.64 5.91
C SER A 284 -0.24 -63.17 5.84
N SER A 285 -0.07 -64.50 5.77
CA SER A 285 1.26 -65.11 5.55
C SER A 285 1.83 -64.69 4.20
N ARG A 286 1.05 -64.82 3.11
CA ARG A 286 1.47 -64.41 1.77
C ARG A 286 1.78 -62.92 1.69
N GLN A 287 0.98 -62.06 2.32
CA GLN A 287 1.27 -60.63 2.39
C GLN A 287 2.64 -60.37 3.05
N ARG A 288 2.94 -61.08 4.14
CA ARG A 288 4.21 -60.95 4.86
C ARG A 288 5.38 -61.45 4.02
N GLU A 289 5.23 -62.58 3.32
CA GLU A 289 6.23 -63.12 2.40
C GLU A 289 6.53 -62.15 1.25
N TYR A 290 5.51 -61.58 0.61
CA TYR A 290 5.69 -60.57 -0.44
C TYR A 290 6.36 -59.29 0.08
N LYS A 291 6.05 -58.88 1.31
CA LYS A 291 6.69 -57.73 1.95
C LYS A 291 8.16 -57.99 2.27
N VAL A 292 8.49 -59.19 2.76
CA VAL A 292 9.88 -59.61 3.02
C VAL A 292 10.67 -59.73 1.71
N ALA A 293 10.08 -60.32 0.66
CA ALA A 293 10.70 -60.43 -0.66
C ALA A 293 10.88 -59.06 -1.33
N ALA A 294 9.93 -58.13 -1.18
CA ALA A 294 10.09 -56.77 -1.67
C ALA A 294 11.22 -56.02 -0.94
N LEU A 295 11.39 -56.26 0.37
CA LEU A 295 12.49 -55.69 1.15
C LEU A 295 13.84 -56.31 0.79
N SER A 296 13.91 -57.63 0.52
CA SER A 296 15.15 -58.26 0.06
C SER A 296 15.53 -57.79 -1.35
N ALA A 297 14.57 -57.70 -2.28
CA ALA A 297 14.80 -57.13 -3.62
C ALA A 297 15.24 -55.65 -3.56
N LYS A 298 14.67 -54.86 -2.64
CA LYS A 298 15.12 -53.47 -2.41
C LYS A 298 16.54 -53.39 -1.85
N ARG A 299 16.92 -54.32 -0.95
CA ARG A 299 18.29 -54.42 -0.42
C ARG A 299 19.29 -54.91 -1.47
N ALA A 300 18.86 -55.73 -2.43
CA ALA A 300 19.67 -56.22 -3.55
C ALA A 300 19.81 -55.22 -4.72
N GLY A 301 19.12 -54.07 -4.68
CA GLY A 301 19.14 -53.07 -5.75
C GLY A 301 18.17 -53.36 -6.92
N GLU A 302 17.45 -54.48 -6.90
CA GLU A 302 16.42 -54.83 -7.89
C GLU A 302 15.13 -54.03 -7.65
N LEU A 303 15.15 -52.72 -7.93
CA LEU A 303 14.03 -51.80 -7.64
C LEU A 303 12.74 -52.16 -8.38
N ASP A 304 12.82 -52.65 -9.61
CA ASP A 304 11.63 -53.03 -10.39
C ASP A 304 10.99 -54.30 -9.85
N ARG A 305 11.79 -55.32 -9.47
CA ARG A 305 11.29 -56.51 -8.76
C ARG A 305 10.70 -56.14 -7.40
N ALA A 306 11.33 -55.23 -6.66
CA ALA A 306 10.80 -54.73 -5.39
C ALA A 306 9.45 -54.02 -5.57
N ARG A 307 9.27 -53.23 -6.64
CA ARG A 307 8.00 -52.58 -6.98
C ARG A 307 6.93 -53.60 -7.34
N GLU A 308 7.27 -54.61 -8.12
CA GLU A 308 6.35 -55.68 -8.52
C GLU A 308 5.89 -56.50 -7.31
N LEU A 309 6.82 -56.98 -6.49
CA LEU A 309 6.53 -57.70 -5.24
C LEU A 309 5.69 -56.85 -4.28
N MET A 310 5.96 -55.55 -4.17
CA MET A 310 5.18 -54.65 -3.34
C MET A 310 3.77 -54.39 -3.90
N ARG A 311 3.59 -54.29 -5.23
CA ARG A 311 2.25 -54.22 -5.84
C ARG A 311 1.45 -55.47 -5.53
N ILE A 312 2.07 -56.65 -5.65
CA ILE A 312 1.43 -57.92 -5.34
C ILE A 312 1.06 -57.99 -3.84
N GLY A 313 1.99 -57.64 -2.94
CA GLY A 313 1.74 -57.55 -1.49
C GLY A 313 0.58 -56.61 -1.12
N LYS A 314 0.40 -55.49 -1.84
CA LYS A 314 -0.73 -54.56 -1.64
C LYS A 314 -2.08 -55.15 -2.07
N ARG A 315 -2.13 -56.03 -3.07
CA ARG A 315 -3.38 -56.71 -3.48
C ARG A 315 -3.93 -57.59 -2.36
N PHE A 316 -3.07 -58.25 -1.60
CA PHE A 316 -3.48 -59.01 -0.40
C PHE A 316 -4.09 -58.12 0.68
N GLY A 317 -3.64 -56.88 0.83
CA GLY A 317 -4.22 -55.93 1.79
C GLY A 317 -5.67 -55.56 1.44
N ALA A 318 -5.95 -55.30 0.17
CA ALA A 318 -7.32 -55.03 -0.29
C ALA A 318 -8.24 -56.25 -0.14
N VAL A 319 -7.72 -57.46 -0.39
CA VAL A 319 -8.44 -58.73 -0.20
C VAL A 319 -8.71 -59.01 1.29
N LEU A 320 -7.72 -58.78 2.17
CA LEU A 320 -7.91 -58.90 3.62
C LEU A 320 -8.95 -57.89 4.14
N GLU A 321 -8.94 -56.65 3.66
CA GLU A 321 -9.93 -55.63 4.03
C GLU A 321 -11.35 -55.99 3.53
N ALA A 322 -11.46 -56.55 2.31
CA ALA A 322 -12.74 -57.05 1.79
C ALA A 322 -13.27 -58.24 2.62
N LEU A 323 -12.37 -59.12 3.09
CA LEU A 323 -12.71 -60.25 3.95
C LEU A 323 -13.05 -59.82 5.38
N GLU A 324 -12.53 -58.70 5.88
CA GLU A 324 -12.95 -58.06 7.14
C GLU A 324 -14.33 -57.40 7.02
N LYS A 325 -14.66 -56.82 5.85
CA LYS A 325 -15.98 -56.22 5.57
C LYS A 325 -17.08 -57.24 5.24
N GLY A 326 -16.78 -58.54 5.27
CA GLY A 326 -17.73 -59.60 4.96
C GLY A 326 -18.13 -59.68 3.48
N GLN A 327 -17.36 -59.08 2.57
CA GLN A 327 -17.60 -59.25 1.13
C GLN A 327 -17.13 -60.65 0.68
N PRO A 328 -17.87 -61.30 -0.25
CA PRO A 328 -17.42 -62.53 -0.86
C PRO A 328 -16.17 -62.25 -1.69
N VAL A 329 -15.03 -62.78 -1.27
CA VAL A 329 -13.76 -62.66 -2.00
C VAL A 329 -13.46 -63.97 -2.70
N ASP A 330 -13.36 -63.93 -4.02
CA ASP A 330 -12.91 -65.06 -4.82
C ASP A 330 -11.40 -65.26 -4.62
N LEU A 331 -11.04 -66.33 -3.90
CA LEU A 331 -9.65 -66.68 -3.54
C LEU A 331 -8.89 -67.37 -4.69
N SER A 332 -9.56 -67.67 -5.81
CA SER A 332 -8.96 -68.41 -6.93
C SER A 332 -7.87 -67.64 -7.68
N ALA A 333 -7.83 -66.30 -7.56
CA ALA A 333 -6.86 -65.44 -8.23
C ALA A 333 -5.62 -65.08 -7.37
N MET A 334 -5.23 -65.91 -6.40
CA MET A 334 -4.05 -65.64 -5.56
C MET A 334 -2.74 -65.81 -6.34
N PRO A 335 -1.85 -64.79 -6.35
CA PRO A 335 -0.51 -64.95 -6.91
C PRO A 335 0.35 -65.87 -6.03
N PRO A 336 1.25 -66.69 -6.64
CA PRO A 336 2.01 -67.76 -5.98
C PRO A 336 3.07 -67.23 -5.00
N ALA A 337 3.89 -68.11 -4.40
CA ALA A 337 4.97 -67.67 -3.51
C ALA A 337 5.97 -66.76 -4.24
N PRO A 338 6.56 -65.75 -3.58
CA PRO A 338 7.64 -64.96 -4.18
C PRO A 338 8.88 -65.80 -4.55
N GLU A 339 9.03 -67.01 -4.01
CA GLU A 339 10.08 -67.96 -4.41
C GLU A 339 9.82 -68.65 -5.75
N ASP A 340 8.55 -68.81 -6.14
CA ASP A 340 8.16 -69.40 -7.42
C ASP A 340 8.24 -68.39 -8.58
N LEU A 341 8.38 -67.10 -8.27
CA LEU A 341 8.71 -66.05 -9.23
C LEU A 341 10.21 -66.08 -9.58
N LYS A 342 10.68 -67.25 -10.03
CA LYS A 342 11.95 -67.43 -10.75
C LYS A 342 11.66 -67.23 -12.25
N PRO A 343 12.57 -66.58 -13.01
CA PRO A 343 12.29 -66.15 -14.38
C PRO A 343 12.06 -67.38 -15.28
N GLN A 344 10.80 -67.65 -15.60
CA GLN A 344 10.43 -68.55 -16.68
C GLN A 344 10.53 -67.81 -18.01
N GLN A 345 11.33 -68.38 -18.93
CA GLN A 345 11.09 -68.56 -20.38
C GLN A 345 10.74 -67.29 -21.20
N ALA A 346 11.40 -67.02 -22.31
CA ALA A 346 11.43 -67.95 -23.44
C ALA A 346 12.63 -67.75 -24.36
N SER A 347 13.40 -68.82 -24.52
CA SER A 347 14.30 -69.05 -25.63
C SER A 347 13.53 -69.14 -26.96
N GLN A 348 13.85 -68.25 -27.89
CA GLN A 348 13.81 -68.46 -29.34
C GLN A 348 15.18 -67.99 -29.86
N ALA A 349 16.13 -68.89 -30.06
CA ALA A 349 16.54 -69.48 -31.35
C ALA A 349 17.88 -68.83 -31.83
N PRO A 350 18.72 -69.51 -32.63
CA PRO A 350 20.06 -69.91 -32.21
C PRO A 350 21.19 -69.02 -32.75
N THR A 351 22.25 -68.98 -31.95
CA THR A 351 23.67 -69.05 -32.35
C THR A 351 23.99 -69.14 -33.85
N ALA A 352 24.77 -68.17 -34.35
CA ALA A 352 26.12 -68.46 -34.83
C ALA A 352 27.06 -67.27 -34.57
N PRO A 353 28.34 -67.51 -34.23
CA PRO A 353 29.13 -66.62 -33.38
C PRO A 353 30.37 -66.04 -34.08
N SER A 354 30.95 -64.97 -33.54
CA SER A 354 32.41 -64.83 -33.52
C SER A 354 32.91 -63.70 -32.60
N VAL A 355 33.69 -64.11 -31.60
CA VAL A 355 35.02 -63.55 -31.21
C VAL A 355 34.99 -62.15 -30.54
N ILE A 356 35.06 -61.95 -29.20
CA ILE A 356 36.13 -62.19 -28.19
C ILE A 356 37.43 -61.39 -28.49
N PRO A 357 38.19 -60.75 -27.56
CA PRO A 357 37.94 -59.95 -26.34
C PRO A 357 38.78 -58.60 -26.36
N PRO A 358 39.48 -58.11 -25.31
CA PRO A 358 39.06 -57.06 -24.36
C PRO A 358 40.06 -55.87 -24.18
N ALA A 359 39.71 -54.93 -23.28
CA ALA A 359 40.58 -54.16 -22.36
C ALA A 359 41.78 -53.32 -22.89
N VAL A 360 41.69 -51.98 -22.81
CA VAL A 360 42.71 -51.01 -22.32
C VAL A 360 42.08 -49.61 -22.35
N GLU A 361 42.01 -48.87 -21.25
CA GLU A 361 43.06 -47.95 -20.76
C GLU A 361 43.43 -46.83 -21.75
N ARG A 362 43.31 -45.58 -21.27
CA ARG A 362 44.25 -44.47 -21.52
C ARG A 362 44.11 -43.61 -22.79
N VAL A 363 43.74 -42.35 -22.52
CA VAL A 363 44.33 -41.10 -23.04
C VAL A 363 44.11 -40.73 -24.53
N GLN A 364 43.57 -39.52 -24.68
CA GLN A 364 43.64 -38.49 -25.75
C GLN A 364 44.71 -38.67 -26.86
N PRO A 365 44.77 -37.83 -27.92
CA PRO A 365 43.83 -36.86 -28.52
C PRO A 365 43.67 -37.11 -30.05
N VAL A 366 43.00 -36.22 -30.79
CA VAL A 366 43.51 -35.55 -32.02
C VAL A 366 42.34 -34.98 -32.86
N MET A 367 42.27 -33.66 -32.83
CA MET A 367 41.93 -32.69 -33.90
C MET A 367 40.89 -33.05 -34.99
N ALA A 368 39.77 -32.32 -34.88
CA ALA A 368 39.22 -31.38 -35.89
C ALA A 368 38.57 -31.96 -37.18
N PRO A 369 37.78 -31.17 -37.92
CA PRO A 369 36.35 -30.97 -37.64
C PRO A 369 35.49 -31.30 -38.88
N ASP A 370 34.27 -31.81 -38.67
CA ASP A 370 33.20 -31.70 -39.67
C ASP A 370 31.82 -31.90 -39.02
N VAL A 371 30.88 -31.04 -39.43
CA VAL A 371 29.47 -30.98 -39.02
C VAL A 371 28.76 -32.24 -39.53
N PRO A 372 27.94 -32.98 -38.75
CA PRO A 372 26.49 -32.74 -38.78
C PRO A 372 25.66 -33.25 -37.56
N ALA A 373 24.40 -32.80 -37.52
CA ALA A 373 23.20 -33.51 -37.03
C ALA A 373 22.95 -33.67 -35.51
N THR A 374 22.13 -32.73 -35.00
CA THR A 374 20.97 -32.93 -34.10
C THR A 374 20.77 -34.29 -33.41
N PRO A 375 20.79 -34.35 -32.06
CA PRO A 375 20.28 -35.48 -31.32
C PRO A 375 18.75 -35.39 -31.15
N VAL A 376 18.12 -36.47 -31.59
CA VAL A 376 16.69 -36.77 -31.66
C VAL A 376 15.93 -36.51 -30.35
N ALA A 377 14.83 -35.74 -30.45
CA ALA A 377 13.87 -35.51 -29.38
C ALA A 377 13.05 -36.78 -29.05
N PRO A 378 12.70 -37.01 -27.77
CA PRO A 378 11.89 -38.15 -27.36
C PRO A 378 10.42 -37.95 -27.76
N THR A 379 9.96 -38.79 -28.70
CA THR A 379 8.58 -39.28 -28.93
C THR A 379 7.40 -38.37 -28.50
N GLU A 380 6.73 -37.82 -29.51
CA GLU A 380 5.48 -37.07 -29.46
C GLU A 380 4.42 -37.71 -28.55
N SER A 381 4.00 -37.00 -27.49
CA SER A 381 2.91 -37.43 -26.62
C SER A 381 1.55 -37.19 -27.30
N GLN A 382 0.90 -38.25 -27.78
CA GLN A 382 -0.38 -38.19 -28.50
C GLN A 382 -1.61 -37.86 -27.63
N THR A 383 -1.46 -37.58 -26.32
CA THR A 383 -2.59 -37.32 -25.42
C THR A 383 -2.22 -36.38 -24.27
N VAL A 384 -3.14 -35.48 -23.87
CA VAL A 384 -3.00 -34.56 -22.71
C VAL A 384 -2.49 -35.27 -21.45
N LEU A 385 -3.06 -36.44 -21.14
CA LEU A 385 -2.65 -37.24 -19.98
C LEU A 385 -1.23 -37.75 -20.09
N ASP A 386 -0.77 -38.10 -21.29
CA ASP A 386 0.60 -38.58 -21.50
C ASP A 386 1.59 -37.43 -21.33
N ALA A 387 1.31 -36.26 -21.92
CA ALA A 387 2.12 -35.06 -21.72
C ALA A 387 2.24 -34.67 -20.23
N LEU A 388 1.14 -34.70 -19.47
CA LEU A 388 1.17 -34.47 -18.02
C LEU A 388 1.99 -35.53 -17.26
N GLN A 389 1.87 -36.80 -17.67
CA GLN A 389 2.57 -37.92 -17.03
C GLN A 389 4.08 -37.86 -17.28
N GLN A 390 4.49 -37.51 -18.50
CA GLN A 390 5.89 -37.31 -18.86
C GLN A 390 6.51 -36.15 -18.05
N ARG A 391 5.81 -35.00 -17.97
CA ARG A 391 6.25 -33.85 -17.17
C ARG A 391 6.33 -34.17 -15.68
N LEU A 392 5.37 -34.92 -15.14
CA LEU A 392 5.41 -35.42 -13.77
C LEU A 392 6.63 -36.31 -13.53
N ASN A 393 6.95 -37.21 -14.47
CA ASN A 393 8.13 -38.07 -14.36
C ASN A 393 9.42 -37.24 -14.36
N LYS A 394 9.53 -36.23 -15.24
CA LYS A 394 10.69 -35.34 -15.28
C LYS A 394 10.91 -34.60 -13.96
N TYR A 395 9.85 -34.06 -13.34
CA TYR A 395 9.99 -33.41 -12.02
C TYR A 395 10.26 -34.39 -10.89
N ARG A 396 9.78 -35.63 -10.96
CA ARG A 396 10.16 -36.68 -9.99
C ARG A 396 11.63 -37.05 -10.13
N GLU A 397 12.12 -37.23 -11.35
CA GLU A 397 13.53 -37.49 -11.63
C GLU A 397 14.42 -36.34 -11.18
N ALA A 398 14.07 -35.10 -11.53
CA ALA A 398 14.77 -33.90 -11.08
C ALA A 398 14.75 -33.77 -9.54
N GLY A 399 13.64 -34.14 -8.89
CA GLY A 399 13.54 -34.21 -7.44
C GLY A 399 14.46 -35.27 -6.83
N ILE A 400 14.55 -36.45 -7.43
CA ILE A 400 15.47 -37.52 -6.98
C ILE A 400 16.93 -37.10 -7.22
N GLN A 401 17.25 -36.52 -8.37
CA GLN A 401 18.58 -36.01 -8.70
C GLN A 401 19.02 -34.90 -7.75
N ALA A 402 18.11 -33.97 -7.41
CA ALA A 402 18.39 -32.93 -6.41
C ALA A 402 18.60 -33.52 -5.01
N ARG A 403 17.84 -34.56 -4.62
CA ARG A 403 18.07 -35.30 -3.36
C ARG A 403 19.42 -36.00 -3.35
N SER A 404 19.83 -36.63 -4.45
CA SER A 404 21.15 -37.28 -4.54
C SER A 404 22.30 -36.28 -4.62
N GLY A 405 22.07 -35.08 -5.15
CA GLY A 405 23.05 -33.99 -5.22
C GLY A 405 23.17 -33.16 -3.93
N GLY A 406 22.44 -33.50 -2.86
CA GLY A 406 22.47 -32.77 -1.59
C GLY A 406 21.65 -31.46 -1.56
N ASP A 407 21.00 -31.10 -2.66
CA ASP A 407 20.15 -29.90 -2.74
C ASP A 407 18.72 -30.22 -2.28
N GLU A 408 18.55 -30.34 -0.96
CA GLU A 408 17.26 -30.63 -0.32
C GLU A 408 16.23 -29.50 -0.56
N ARG A 409 16.69 -28.28 -0.88
CA ARG A 409 15.80 -27.16 -1.25
C ARG A 409 15.17 -27.43 -2.62
N LYS A 410 15.98 -27.72 -3.63
CA LYS A 410 15.52 -28.04 -4.99
C LYS A 410 14.73 -29.35 -5.04
N ALA A 411 15.11 -30.34 -4.23
CA ALA A 411 14.33 -31.57 -4.03
C ALA A 411 12.89 -31.31 -3.57
N ARG A 412 12.72 -30.47 -2.53
CA ARG A 412 11.40 -30.10 -2.00
C ARG A 412 10.60 -29.26 -2.98
N MET A 413 11.26 -28.40 -3.75
CA MET A 413 10.64 -27.65 -4.84
C MET A 413 10.10 -28.59 -5.92
N HIS A 414 10.94 -29.47 -6.49
CA HIS A 414 10.53 -30.42 -7.51
C HIS A 414 9.47 -31.41 -7.01
N GLU A 415 9.52 -31.85 -5.74
CA GLU A 415 8.46 -32.69 -5.17
C GLU A 415 7.11 -31.96 -5.07
N ARG A 416 7.11 -30.66 -4.76
CA ARG A 416 5.89 -29.84 -4.75
C ARG A 416 5.32 -29.70 -6.16
N ILE A 417 6.17 -29.43 -7.15
CA ILE A 417 5.75 -29.36 -8.56
C ILE A 417 5.19 -30.71 -9.02
N ALA A 418 5.86 -31.81 -8.68
CA ALA A 418 5.37 -33.16 -8.99
C ALA A 418 3.99 -33.45 -8.35
N LYS A 419 3.70 -32.90 -7.15
CA LYS A 419 2.36 -32.97 -6.52
C LYS A 419 1.32 -32.14 -7.28
N GLN A 420 1.66 -30.93 -7.73
CA GLN A 420 0.77 -30.12 -8.59
C GLN A 420 0.40 -30.87 -9.87
N TYR A 421 1.38 -31.49 -10.55
CA TYR A 421 1.10 -32.36 -11.70
C TYR A 421 0.27 -33.59 -11.34
N GLN A 422 0.49 -34.21 -10.19
CA GLN A 422 -0.30 -35.35 -9.74
C GLN A 422 -1.76 -34.98 -9.46
N ASP A 423 -1.99 -33.80 -8.90
CA ASP A 423 -3.33 -33.26 -8.65
C ASP A 423 -4.01 -32.84 -9.96
N ALA A 424 -3.27 -32.25 -10.90
CA ALA A 424 -3.72 -31.97 -12.27
C ALA A 424 -4.13 -33.24 -13.02
N ILE A 425 -3.32 -34.31 -12.99
CA ILE A 425 -3.66 -35.60 -13.60
C ILE A 425 -4.92 -36.19 -12.95
N ARG A 426 -5.06 -36.07 -11.62
CA ARG A 426 -6.24 -36.56 -10.90
C ARG A 426 -7.49 -35.77 -11.27
N ALA A 427 -7.40 -34.45 -11.36
CA ALA A 427 -8.50 -33.58 -11.75
C ALA A 427 -8.91 -33.82 -13.22
N HIS A 428 -7.93 -33.98 -14.14
CA HIS A 428 -8.19 -34.33 -15.53
C HIS A 428 -8.85 -35.71 -15.68
N ARG A 429 -8.38 -36.73 -14.94
CA ARG A 429 -9.03 -38.05 -14.89
C ARG A 429 -10.43 -38.02 -14.27
N ALA A 430 -10.71 -37.05 -13.41
CA ALA A 430 -12.02 -36.83 -12.82
C ALA A 430 -12.95 -35.91 -13.66
N GLY A 431 -12.52 -35.48 -14.85
CA GLY A 431 -13.30 -34.58 -15.72
C GLY A 431 -13.44 -33.15 -15.20
N ARG A 432 -12.65 -32.74 -14.19
CA ARG A 432 -12.61 -31.34 -13.72
C ARG A 432 -11.70 -30.51 -14.62
N LYS A 433 -12.10 -29.27 -14.93
CA LYS A 433 -11.27 -28.31 -15.68
C LYS A 433 -9.98 -28.05 -14.89
N VAL A 434 -8.84 -28.38 -15.49
CA VAL A 434 -7.51 -28.16 -14.93
C VAL A 434 -6.92 -26.94 -15.60
N ASN A 435 -6.50 -25.94 -14.82
CA ASN A 435 -5.80 -24.78 -15.37
C ASN A 435 -4.35 -25.16 -15.68
N PHE A 436 -4.08 -25.61 -16.92
CA PHE A 436 -2.75 -26.05 -17.33
C PHE A 436 -1.70 -24.92 -17.35
N ALA A 437 -2.13 -23.65 -17.37
CA ALA A 437 -1.24 -22.50 -17.34
C ALA A 437 -0.49 -22.34 -16.00
N GLU A 438 -1.04 -22.87 -14.91
CA GLU A 438 -0.41 -22.81 -13.57
C GLU A 438 0.68 -23.87 -13.35
N LEU A 439 0.81 -24.85 -14.26
CA LEU A 439 1.76 -25.95 -14.11
C LEU A 439 3.13 -25.57 -14.69
N PRO A 440 4.21 -25.57 -13.88
CA PRO A 440 5.55 -25.24 -14.36
C PRO A 440 5.98 -26.18 -15.49
N VAL A 441 6.42 -25.66 -16.63
CA VAL A 441 6.85 -26.48 -17.78
C VAL A 441 8.35 -26.76 -17.68
N PRO A 442 8.81 -28.03 -17.68
CA PRO A 442 10.24 -28.32 -17.70
C PRO A 442 10.85 -27.87 -19.05
N PRO A 443 12.09 -27.33 -19.06
CA PRO A 443 12.78 -27.00 -20.30
C PRO A 443 12.83 -28.21 -21.26
N GLY A 444 12.47 -27.98 -22.53
CA GLY A 444 12.49 -29.00 -23.59
C GLY A 444 11.21 -29.82 -23.78
N PHE A 445 10.13 -29.54 -23.04
CA PHE A 445 8.83 -30.21 -23.26
C PHE A 445 7.88 -29.36 -24.11
N PRO A 446 7.30 -29.90 -25.21
CA PRO A 446 6.33 -29.19 -26.03
C PRO A 446 5.06 -28.86 -25.22
N PRO A 447 4.33 -27.77 -25.55
CA PRO A 447 3.05 -27.42 -24.94
C PRO A 447 2.05 -28.57 -25.05
N ILE A 448 1.18 -28.72 -24.05
CA ILE A 448 0.25 -29.85 -23.97
C ILE A 448 -0.71 -29.75 -25.17
N PRO A 449 -0.89 -30.81 -25.99
CA PRO A 449 -1.86 -30.80 -27.07
C PRO A 449 -3.26 -30.47 -26.53
N GLY A 450 -3.90 -29.39 -27.00
CA GLY A 450 -5.19 -28.90 -26.50
C GLY A 450 -5.10 -27.69 -25.55
N LEU A 451 -3.88 -27.24 -25.21
CA LEU A 451 -3.64 -25.94 -24.61
C LEU A 451 -3.49 -24.90 -25.72
N GLU A 452 -4.59 -24.59 -26.40
CA GLU A 452 -4.68 -23.31 -27.09
C GLU A 452 -4.61 -22.24 -26.00
N SER A 453 -3.62 -21.37 -26.13
CA SER A 453 -3.42 -20.21 -25.30
C SER A 453 -4.73 -19.42 -25.25
N THR A 454 -5.52 -19.58 -24.19
CA THR A 454 -6.46 -18.55 -23.74
C THR A 454 -5.65 -17.40 -23.12
N MET A 455 -4.75 -16.87 -23.94
CA MET A 455 -4.12 -15.54 -23.91
C MET A 455 -4.09 -14.96 -25.33
N GLY A 456 -4.47 -15.70 -26.38
CA GLY A 456 -4.42 -15.24 -27.77
C GLY A 456 -5.65 -14.50 -28.30
N VAL A 457 -6.79 -14.47 -27.61
CA VAL A 457 -8.00 -13.82 -28.18
C VAL A 457 -7.91 -12.29 -28.14
N GLU A 458 -7.12 -11.72 -27.23
CA GLU A 458 -6.85 -10.28 -27.21
C GLU A 458 -5.57 -9.94 -28.00
N GLU A 459 -4.55 -10.79 -27.98
CA GLU A 459 -3.33 -10.55 -28.76
C GLU A 459 -3.51 -10.78 -30.27
N ASP A 460 -4.33 -11.73 -30.73
CA ASP A 460 -4.66 -11.83 -32.17
C ASP A 460 -5.62 -10.73 -32.62
N ALA A 461 -6.48 -10.23 -31.73
CA ALA A 461 -7.32 -9.07 -32.04
C ALA A 461 -6.48 -7.79 -32.15
N VAL A 462 -5.50 -7.62 -31.26
CA VAL A 462 -4.56 -6.49 -31.27
C VAL A 462 -3.55 -6.63 -32.42
N ALA A 463 -3.02 -7.82 -32.71
CA ALA A 463 -2.11 -8.05 -33.84
C ALA A 463 -2.82 -7.95 -35.20
N ALA A 464 -4.08 -8.41 -35.31
CA ALA A 464 -4.87 -8.21 -36.52
C ALA A 464 -5.30 -6.75 -36.71
N THR A 465 -5.61 -6.01 -35.62
CA THR A 465 -5.88 -4.57 -35.72
C THR A 465 -4.60 -3.77 -35.98
N LEU A 466 -3.44 -4.16 -35.46
CA LEU A 466 -2.14 -3.54 -35.77
C LEU A 466 -1.74 -3.82 -37.23
N ALA A 467 -1.91 -5.05 -37.72
CA ALA A 467 -1.62 -5.41 -39.12
C ALA A 467 -2.62 -4.77 -40.10
N ALA A 468 -3.88 -4.58 -39.69
CA ALA A 468 -4.86 -3.81 -40.46
C ALA A 468 -4.54 -2.31 -40.47
N ALA A 469 -4.04 -1.76 -39.35
CA ALA A 469 -3.58 -0.37 -39.26
C ALA A 469 -2.30 -0.14 -40.09
N GLU A 470 -1.33 -1.06 -40.08
CA GLU A 470 -0.11 -1.00 -40.91
C GLU A 470 -0.43 -1.09 -42.41
N LYS A 471 -1.42 -1.92 -42.79
CA LYS A 471 -1.90 -2.00 -44.19
C LYS A 471 -2.64 -0.75 -44.63
N LEU A 472 -3.33 -0.05 -43.74
CA LEU A 472 -3.97 1.24 -44.05
C LEU A 472 -2.96 2.39 -44.09
N ALA A 473 -1.92 2.35 -43.24
CA ALA A 473 -0.87 3.37 -43.22
C ALA A 473 0.14 3.27 -44.38
N SER A 474 0.26 2.11 -45.03
CA SER A 474 1.22 1.90 -46.14
C SER A 474 0.61 2.03 -47.55
N ALA A 475 -0.68 2.38 -47.68
CA ALA A 475 -1.39 2.39 -48.97
C ALA A 475 -1.72 3.80 -49.52
N GLU A 476 -1.29 4.87 -48.85
CA GLU A 476 -1.53 6.25 -49.30
C GLU A 476 -0.23 6.91 -49.78
N ASP A 477 0.30 6.46 -50.92
CA ASP A 477 1.20 7.26 -51.75
C ASP A 477 1.13 6.79 -53.22
N SER A 478 0.14 7.29 -53.95
CA SER A 478 0.13 7.38 -55.41
C SER A 478 -1.07 8.19 -55.90
N ALA A 479 -0.85 9.49 -56.12
CA ALA A 479 -1.68 10.32 -57.01
C ALA A 479 -1.65 9.73 -58.45
N PRO A 480 -2.67 9.92 -59.32
CA PRO A 480 -2.93 11.25 -59.90
C PRO A 480 -4.36 11.56 -60.43
N ALA A 481 -4.55 12.85 -60.72
CA ALA A 481 -5.32 13.46 -61.82
C ALA A 481 -6.87 13.48 -61.81
N ASP A 482 -7.37 14.69 -61.56
CA ASP A 482 -8.38 15.45 -62.33
C ASP A 482 -9.60 14.70 -62.92
N LYS A 483 -10.79 15.02 -62.39
CA LYS A 483 -11.90 15.62 -63.17
C LYS A 483 -13.11 15.99 -62.32
N ASP A 484 -13.61 17.16 -62.68
CA ASP A 484 -14.76 17.92 -62.21
C ASP A 484 -16.12 17.21 -62.13
N GLU A 485 -16.95 17.81 -61.26
CA GLU A 485 -18.41 18.05 -61.38
C GLU A 485 -19.47 17.07 -60.81
N ASP A 486 -20.41 17.74 -60.13
CA ASP A 486 -21.81 17.44 -59.80
C ASP A 486 -22.24 16.85 -58.42
N GLU A 487 -23.05 17.67 -57.73
CA GLU A 487 -23.77 17.49 -56.47
C GLU A 487 -24.98 16.52 -56.57
N PRO A 488 -25.57 16.08 -55.43
CA PRO A 488 -26.40 14.87 -55.27
C PRO A 488 -27.93 15.16 -55.33
N PRO A 489 -28.85 14.17 -55.15
CA PRO A 489 -29.38 13.87 -53.81
C PRO A 489 -30.05 12.46 -53.58
N GLY A 490 -30.31 12.10 -52.30
CA GLY A 490 -31.41 11.18 -51.89
C GLY A 490 -31.03 10.04 -50.92
N HIS A 491 -31.10 10.22 -49.59
CA HIS A 491 -32.21 9.91 -48.66
C HIS A 491 -32.69 8.44 -48.56
N LEU A 492 -32.46 7.80 -47.39
CA LEU A 492 -33.37 6.80 -46.79
C LEU A 492 -33.54 7.05 -45.29
N GLN A 493 -34.81 7.12 -44.89
CA GLN A 493 -35.39 7.54 -43.60
C GLN A 493 -35.54 6.41 -42.58
N GLY A 494 -35.73 6.78 -41.31
CA GLY A 494 -36.31 5.93 -40.26
C GLY A 494 -36.54 6.66 -38.93
N GLU A 495 -37.55 7.54 -38.86
CA GLU A 495 -38.04 8.21 -37.63
C GLU A 495 -39.51 7.80 -37.36
N PRO A 496 -39.97 7.62 -36.11
CA PRO A 496 -41.40 7.52 -35.79
C PRO A 496 -41.93 8.84 -35.16
N PRO A 497 -43.15 9.31 -35.53
CA PRO A 497 -43.73 10.55 -35.02
C PRO A 497 -44.85 10.34 -33.96
N ALA A 498 -45.17 11.47 -33.30
CA ALA A 498 -46.50 11.86 -32.79
C ALA A 498 -46.99 11.34 -31.41
N GLN A 499 -47.19 12.28 -30.45
CA GLN A 499 -48.51 12.75 -29.97
C GLN A 499 -48.42 13.43 -28.58
N ALA A 500 -48.89 14.68 -28.51
CA ALA A 500 -49.11 15.43 -27.27
C ALA A 500 -50.52 15.18 -26.70
N PRO A 501 -50.71 15.34 -25.38
CA PRO A 501 -51.96 15.87 -24.86
C PRO A 501 -51.79 17.07 -23.90
N VAL A 502 -52.83 17.89 -23.94
CA VAL A 502 -53.08 19.18 -23.28
C VAL A 502 -53.41 19.03 -21.78
N ALA A 503 -53.15 20.11 -20.99
CA ALA A 503 -53.69 20.50 -19.65
C ALA A 503 -52.60 20.60 -18.56
N LYS A 504 -52.41 21.65 -17.74
CA LYS A 504 -53.14 22.88 -17.36
C LYS A 504 -52.13 23.86 -16.71
N LYS A 505 -52.23 25.15 -17.04
CA LYS A 505 -51.66 26.34 -16.31
C LYS A 505 -52.50 26.60 -15.02
N PRO A 506 -52.02 27.31 -13.98
CA PRO A 506 -51.98 28.79 -13.98
C PRO A 506 -50.76 29.37 -13.21
N ALA A 507 -50.04 30.38 -13.71
CA ALA A 507 -50.36 31.82 -13.82
C ALA A 507 -49.77 32.66 -12.67
N ARG A 508 -48.77 33.47 -13.06
CA ARG A 508 -48.30 34.72 -12.45
C ARG A 508 -49.44 35.77 -12.55
N PRO A 509 -49.70 36.62 -11.55
CA PRO A 509 -50.49 37.82 -11.77
C PRO A 509 -49.64 39.09 -11.57
N THR A 510 -49.61 39.87 -12.64
CA THR A 510 -49.18 41.27 -12.72
C THR A 510 -50.35 42.15 -12.25
N VAL A 511 -50.01 43.29 -11.63
CA VAL A 511 -50.81 44.39 -11.07
C VAL A 511 -52.23 44.67 -11.61
N PRO A 512 -53.08 45.30 -10.79
CA PRO A 512 -53.81 46.47 -11.29
C PRO A 512 -53.78 47.67 -10.33
N SER A 513 -53.61 48.85 -10.95
CA SER A 513 -53.77 50.18 -10.37
C SER A 513 -55.25 50.55 -10.27
N SER A 514 -55.69 51.13 -9.14
CA SER A 514 -56.53 52.34 -9.12
C SER A 514 -56.94 52.80 -7.70
N GLN A 515 -56.66 54.09 -7.47
CA GLN A 515 -57.51 55.09 -6.81
C GLN A 515 -57.69 55.12 -5.28
N ARG A 516 -56.85 55.99 -4.68
CA ARG A 516 -57.17 57.24 -3.97
C ARG A 516 -58.23 57.28 -2.84
N LEU A 517 -57.76 57.94 -1.75
CA LEU A 517 -58.39 58.93 -0.84
C LEU A 517 -58.53 58.50 0.64
N PRO A 518 -58.34 59.45 1.60
CA PRO A 518 -57.30 59.32 2.61
C PRO A 518 -57.72 59.65 4.06
N GLU A 519 -56.79 59.40 5.00
CA GLU A 519 -56.56 60.11 6.29
C GLU A 519 -57.62 59.97 7.43
N PRO A 520 -57.31 60.38 8.70
CA PRO A 520 -56.05 60.27 9.47
C PRO A 520 -56.26 59.88 10.97
N ARG A 521 -55.17 59.59 11.71
CA ARG A 521 -54.80 60.11 13.07
C ARG A 521 -54.23 59.09 14.08
N ALA A 522 -53.08 59.52 14.64
CA ALA A 522 -52.52 59.28 15.99
C ALA A 522 -51.95 57.87 16.29
N SER A 523 -50.77 57.65 16.90
CA SER A 523 -49.81 58.54 17.58
C SER A 523 -48.50 57.77 17.93
N SER A 524 -47.39 58.52 17.93
CA SER A 524 -46.21 58.45 18.83
C SER A 524 -45.16 57.31 18.77
N SER A 525 -43.93 57.75 18.45
CA SER A 525 -42.64 57.53 19.18
C SER A 525 -41.65 56.44 18.72
N LYS A 526 -40.79 56.82 17.76
CA LYS A 526 -39.31 56.66 17.66
C LYS A 526 -38.94 56.59 16.17
N GLU A 527 -38.75 57.78 15.61
CA GLU A 527 -38.55 58.01 14.19
C GLU A 527 -37.16 57.49 13.77
N SER A 528 -37.16 56.33 13.14
CA SER A 528 -35.98 55.82 12.47
C SER A 528 -35.81 56.57 11.15
N PRO A 529 -34.61 57.09 10.82
CA PRO A 529 -34.41 57.85 9.59
C PRO A 529 -34.77 56.98 8.38
N SER A 530 -35.48 57.57 7.42
CA SER A 530 -35.91 56.93 6.18
C SER A 530 -34.70 56.31 5.45
N PRO A 531 -34.89 55.22 4.67
CA PRO A 531 -33.78 54.52 4.00
C PRO A 531 -32.91 55.45 3.14
N SER A 532 -33.53 56.44 2.49
CA SER A 532 -32.82 57.46 1.70
C SER A 532 -31.90 58.36 2.55
N VAL A 533 -32.32 58.75 3.77
CA VAL A 533 -31.48 59.52 4.69
C VAL A 533 -30.31 58.69 5.22
N ARG A 534 -30.50 57.37 5.39
CA ARG A 534 -29.41 56.46 5.80
C ARG A 534 -28.34 56.31 4.72
N GLU A 535 -28.75 56.17 3.47
CA GLU A 535 -27.81 56.10 2.33
C GLU A 535 -27.03 57.42 2.18
N GLN A 536 -27.70 58.57 2.33
CA GLN A 536 -27.05 59.88 2.33
C GLN A 536 -26.02 60.03 3.45
N LEU A 537 -26.36 59.57 4.67
CA LEU A 537 -25.44 59.58 5.81
C LEU A 537 -24.23 58.67 5.56
N ALA A 538 -24.45 57.47 5.04
CA ALA A 538 -23.37 56.52 4.73
C ALA A 538 -22.38 57.10 3.70
N LEU A 539 -22.88 57.75 2.65
CA LEU A 539 -22.04 58.40 1.63
C LEU A 539 -21.22 59.56 2.21
N LEU A 540 -21.83 60.42 3.04
CA LEU A 540 -21.13 61.53 3.69
C LEU A 540 -20.08 61.05 4.70
N GLU A 541 -20.38 60.00 5.47
CA GLU A 541 -19.44 59.39 6.43
C GLU A 541 -18.25 58.74 5.71
N ALA A 542 -18.50 57.99 4.62
CA ALA A 542 -17.45 57.42 3.78
C ALA A 542 -16.55 58.51 3.17
N ARG A 543 -17.15 59.60 2.68
CA ARG A 543 -16.40 60.71 2.11
C ARG A 543 -15.56 61.46 3.16
N LYS A 544 -16.10 61.67 4.36
CA LYS A 544 -15.35 62.26 5.48
C LYS A 544 -14.10 61.43 5.78
N LEU A 545 -14.24 60.10 5.82
CA LEU A 545 -13.14 59.17 6.06
C LEU A 545 -12.06 59.27 4.98
N GLN A 546 -12.45 59.38 3.71
CA GLN A 546 -11.53 59.56 2.58
C GLN A 546 -10.68 60.84 2.73
N TYR A 547 -11.32 61.97 3.07
CA TYR A 547 -10.61 63.23 3.33
C TYR A 547 -9.72 63.18 4.58
N GLN A 548 -10.09 62.42 5.61
CA GLN A 548 -9.23 62.22 6.78
C GLN A 548 -8.00 61.39 6.46
N ARG A 549 -8.13 60.34 5.63
CA ARG A 549 -6.99 59.55 5.14
C ARG A 549 -6.06 60.39 4.26
N ALA A 550 -6.60 61.14 3.31
CA ALA A 550 -5.82 62.06 2.47
C ALA A 550 -5.09 63.14 3.31
N ALA A 551 -5.74 63.68 4.35
CA ALA A 551 -5.11 64.60 5.28
C ALA A 551 -3.95 63.98 6.07
N LEU A 552 -4.07 62.70 6.47
CA LEU A 552 -2.99 61.96 7.14
C LEU A 552 -1.83 61.65 6.19
N GLN A 553 -2.12 61.29 4.94
CA GLN A 553 -1.09 61.07 3.91
C GLN A 553 -0.34 62.36 3.58
N ALA A 554 -1.05 63.47 3.36
CA ALA A 554 -0.43 64.79 3.17
C ALA A 554 0.41 65.24 4.38
N LYS A 555 0.00 64.86 5.60
CA LYS A 555 0.79 65.11 6.81
C LYS A 555 2.06 64.25 6.87
N ARG A 556 2.02 63.00 6.39
CA ARG A 556 3.19 62.10 6.30
C ARG A 556 4.17 62.59 5.23
N SER A 557 3.70 63.10 4.10
CA SER A 557 4.52 63.67 3.02
C SER A 557 5.01 65.11 3.29
N GLN A 558 4.87 65.62 4.51
CA GLN A 558 5.23 66.99 4.91
C GLN A 558 4.49 68.14 4.16
N ASP A 559 3.44 67.86 3.39
CA ASP A 559 2.59 68.88 2.78
C ASP A 559 1.50 69.37 3.76
N LEU A 560 1.91 70.31 4.61
CA LEU A 560 1.03 70.91 5.62
C LEU A 560 -0.11 71.74 5.02
N GLU A 561 0.03 72.27 3.81
CA GLU A 561 -1.00 73.09 3.17
C GLU A 561 -2.13 72.22 2.61
N GLN A 562 -1.79 71.12 1.92
CA GLN A 562 -2.77 70.14 1.50
C GLN A 562 -3.43 69.43 2.68
N ALA A 563 -2.68 69.06 3.72
CA ALA A 563 -3.26 68.47 4.92
C ALA A 563 -4.34 69.40 5.55
N LYS A 564 -4.08 70.71 5.60
CA LYS A 564 -5.07 71.72 6.05
C LYS A 564 -6.26 71.82 5.10
N ALA A 565 -6.04 71.75 3.78
CA ALA A 565 -7.11 71.77 2.79
C ALA A 565 -8.06 70.57 2.94
N TYR A 566 -7.52 69.34 3.03
CA TYR A 566 -8.29 68.13 3.25
C TYR A 566 -9.07 68.16 4.58
N LEU A 567 -8.48 68.65 5.67
CA LEU A 567 -9.18 68.82 6.94
C LEU A 567 -10.31 69.86 6.88
N ARG A 568 -10.16 70.91 6.08
CA ARG A 568 -11.22 71.92 5.87
C ARG A 568 -12.44 71.28 5.19
N VAL A 569 -12.21 70.41 4.21
CA VAL A 569 -13.28 69.67 3.53
C VAL A 569 -13.90 68.61 4.46
N ALA A 570 -13.10 67.90 5.25
CA ALA A 570 -13.61 66.95 6.24
C ALA A 570 -14.54 67.61 7.28
N LYS A 571 -14.20 68.82 7.75
CA LYS A 571 -15.07 69.62 8.64
C LYS A 571 -16.35 70.10 7.95
N TRP A 572 -16.27 70.45 6.67
CA TRP A 572 -17.46 70.80 5.89
C TRP A 572 -18.42 69.60 5.75
N LEU A 573 -17.89 68.40 5.50
CA LEU A 573 -18.67 67.15 5.45
C LEU A 573 -19.29 66.82 6.80
N GLU A 574 -18.59 67.06 7.90
CA GLU A 574 -19.13 66.87 9.25
C GLU A 574 -20.33 67.77 9.53
N ALA A 575 -20.30 69.03 9.08
CA ALA A 575 -21.46 69.92 9.15
C ALA A 575 -22.65 69.39 8.32
N GLN A 576 -22.39 68.79 7.16
CA GLN A 576 -23.42 68.16 6.33
C GLN A 576 -23.99 66.89 6.97
N ILE A 577 -23.17 66.07 7.64
CA ILE A 577 -23.63 64.90 8.40
C ILE A 577 -24.58 65.33 9.53
N ILE A 578 -24.28 66.42 10.24
CA ILE A 578 -25.15 66.96 11.29
C ILE A 578 -26.49 67.45 10.70
N GLN A 579 -26.46 68.08 9.52
CA GLN A 579 -27.68 68.51 8.81
C GLN A 579 -28.51 67.31 8.33
N ALA A 580 -27.88 66.28 7.77
CA ALA A 580 -28.55 65.05 7.36
C ALA A 580 -29.16 64.30 8.56
N ARG A 581 -28.47 64.25 9.72
CA ARG A 581 -28.99 63.67 10.96
C ARG A 581 -30.18 64.43 11.53
N SER A 582 -30.30 65.73 11.25
CA SER A 582 -31.46 66.56 11.65
C SER A 582 -32.61 66.53 10.63
N GLY A 583 -32.55 65.65 9.62
CA GLY A 583 -33.62 65.45 8.64
C GLY A 583 -33.70 66.51 7.55
N ARG A 584 -32.65 67.35 7.40
CA ARG A 584 -32.58 68.36 6.34
C ARG A 584 -31.96 67.75 5.07
N PRO A 585 -32.59 67.90 3.89
CA PRO A 585 -32.03 67.36 2.65
C PRO A 585 -30.68 68.04 2.34
N VAL A 586 -29.63 67.23 2.27
CA VAL A 586 -28.28 67.70 1.91
C VAL A 586 -28.11 67.57 0.40
N ASP A 587 -27.72 68.67 -0.24
CA ASP A 587 -27.45 68.71 -1.67
C ASP A 587 -26.12 67.98 -1.99
N LEU A 588 -26.24 66.70 -2.35
CA LEU A 588 -25.14 65.79 -2.67
C LEU A 588 -24.28 66.27 -3.85
N SER A 589 -24.80 67.19 -4.68
CA SER A 589 -24.08 67.75 -5.83
C SER A 589 -22.88 68.64 -5.43
N LYS A 590 -22.81 69.08 -4.17
CA LYS A 590 -21.73 69.94 -3.67
C LYS A 590 -20.59 69.20 -2.96
N VAL A 591 -20.63 67.87 -2.90
CA VAL A 591 -19.62 67.06 -2.21
C VAL A 591 -18.38 66.93 -3.12
N PRO A 592 -17.26 67.64 -2.85
CA PRO A 592 -16.10 67.59 -3.73
C PRO A 592 -15.47 66.19 -3.67
N SER A 593 -15.00 65.71 -4.82
CA SER A 593 -14.11 64.55 -4.90
C SER A 593 -12.68 64.97 -4.57
N PRO A 594 -11.99 64.29 -3.64
CA PRO A 594 -10.57 64.50 -3.48
C PRO A 594 -9.91 63.98 -4.76
N LEU A 595 -9.54 64.94 -5.61
CA LEU A 595 -8.56 64.78 -6.68
C LEU A 595 -7.19 64.68 -5.98
N THR A 596 -6.82 63.46 -5.60
CA THR A 596 -5.40 63.08 -5.47
C THR A 596 -5.04 62.42 -6.79
N ASP A 597 -4.78 63.26 -7.78
CA ASP A 597 -4.25 62.92 -9.11
C ASP A 597 -2.90 63.65 -9.22
N GLU A 598 -1.85 63.01 -8.75
CA GLU A 598 -0.41 63.24 -9.01
C GLU A 598 0.18 61.84 -8.80
N GLU A 599 0.82 61.10 -9.72
CA GLU A 599 1.53 61.38 -10.97
C GLU A 599 1.42 60.15 -11.89
N GLY A 600 1.37 60.37 -13.21
CA GLY A 600 1.39 59.30 -14.20
C GLY A 600 0.96 59.80 -15.57
N ASP A 601 1.81 60.61 -16.19
CA ASP A 601 1.79 61.10 -17.58
C ASP A 601 0.80 60.43 -18.54
N PHE A 602 -0.30 61.12 -18.86
CA PHE A 602 -1.09 60.80 -20.04
C PHE A 602 -0.55 61.56 -21.26
N ILE A 603 0.21 60.83 -22.08
CA ILE A 603 0.32 61.11 -23.51
C ILE A 603 -1.08 60.98 -24.09
N LEU A 604 -1.57 62.02 -24.78
CA LEU A 604 -2.85 62.01 -25.52
C LEU A 604 -2.79 60.98 -26.65
N ILE A 605 -3.11 59.74 -26.32
CA ILE A 605 -3.41 58.64 -27.23
C ILE A 605 -4.95 58.56 -27.31
N HIS A 606 -5.47 58.44 -28.53
CA HIS A 606 -6.89 58.48 -28.86
C HIS A 606 -7.72 57.59 -27.91
N HIS A 607 -8.66 58.21 -27.16
CA HIS A 607 -9.30 57.62 -25.98
C HIS A 607 -10.33 56.50 -26.28
N GLU A 608 -10.50 56.16 -27.57
CA GLU A 608 -11.34 55.05 -28.02
C GLU A 608 -10.53 53.74 -28.13
N ASP A 609 -9.22 53.81 -28.33
CA ASP A 609 -8.34 52.62 -28.44
C ASP A 609 -7.86 52.12 -27.06
N LEU A 610 -7.71 53.02 -26.07
CA LEU A 610 -7.23 52.67 -24.72
C LEU A 610 -8.30 52.06 -23.79
N ARG A 611 -9.59 52.30 -24.05
CA ARG A 611 -10.68 51.72 -23.22
C ARG A 611 -11.05 50.30 -23.60
N LEU A 612 -10.74 49.90 -24.83
CA LEU A 612 -10.72 48.50 -25.23
C LEU A 612 -9.45 47.83 -24.67
N SER A 613 -8.31 48.53 -24.68
CA SER A 613 -7.03 48.03 -24.15
C SER A 613 -7.09 47.57 -22.69
N GLN A 614 -7.60 48.37 -21.74
CA GLN A 614 -7.57 47.96 -20.32
C GLN A 614 -8.41 46.70 -20.03
N LYS A 615 -9.56 46.56 -20.70
CA LYS A 615 -10.36 45.31 -20.63
C LYS A 615 -9.70 44.18 -21.39
N ALA A 616 -9.06 44.47 -22.52
CA ALA A 616 -8.32 43.50 -23.31
C ALA A 616 -7.10 42.96 -22.54
N GLU A 617 -6.35 43.82 -21.85
CA GLU A 617 -5.21 43.48 -21.00
C GLU A 617 -5.62 42.59 -19.84
N GLU A 618 -6.73 42.90 -19.15
CA GLU A 618 -7.30 42.03 -18.12
C GLU A 618 -7.69 40.65 -18.69
N VAL A 619 -8.33 40.62 -19.87
CA VAL A 619 -8.68 39.37 -20.55
C VAL A 619 -7.42 38.60 -20.96
N TYR A 620 -6.40 39.25 -21.50
CA TYR A 620 -5.11 38.65 -21.84
C TYR A 620 -4.44 38.05 -20.60
N ALA A 621 -4.38 38.78 -19.50
CA ALA A 621 -3.82 38.31 -18.24
C ALA A 621 -4.57 37.10 -17.70
N GLN A 622 -5.91 37.10 -17.76
CA GLN A 622 -6.72 35.96 -17.35
C GLN A 622 -6.49 34.74 -18.26
N LEU A 623 -6.48 34.92 -19.58
CA LEU A 623 -6.22 33.84 -20.53
C LEU A 623 -4.81 33.27 -20.36
N GLN A 624 -3.81 34.13 -20.14
CA GLN A 624 -2.42 33.74 -19.86
C GLN A 624 -2.34 32.92 -18.57
N LYS A 625 -2.97 33.36 -17.48
CA LYS A 625 -3.02 32.63 -16.22
C LYS A 625 -3.64 31.25 -16.39
N MET A 626 -4.79 31.16 -17.06
CA MET A 626 -5.47 29.89 -17.29
C MET A 626 -4.65 28.94 -18.19
N LEU A 627 -3.99 29.46 -19.23
CA LEU A 627 -3.11 28.65 -20.08
C LEU A 627 -1.87 28.14 -19.33
N LEU A 628 -1.27 28.96 -18.46
CA LEU A 628 -0.18 28.56 -17.59
C LEU A 628 -0.61 27.44 -16.64
N GLU A 629 -1.75 27.59 -15.96
CA GLU A 629 -2.31 26.54 -15.11
C GLU A 629 -2.56 25.24 -15.89
N GLN A 630 -3.08 25.33 -17.13
CA GLN A 630 -3.24 24.16 -18.00
C GLN A 630 -1.91 23.51 -18.40
N GLN A 631 -0.90 24.31 -18.73
CA GLN A 631 0.43 23.83 -19.07
C GLN A 631 1.08 23.11 -17.88
N GLU A 632 1.02 23.70 -16.68
CA GLU A 632 1.53 23.10 -15.45
C GLU A 632 0.85 21.77 -15.13
N LYS A 633 -0.47 21.70 -15.27
CA LYS A 633 -1.22 20.45 -15.09
C LYS A 633 -0.81 19.38 -16.10
N CYS A 634 -0.65 19.74 -17.37
CA CYS A 634 -0.17 18.79 -18.39
C CYS A 634 1.22 18.26 -18.07
N LEU A 635 2.14 19.13 -17.64
CA LEU A 635 3.48 18.72 -17.22
C LEU A 635 3.44 17.83 -15.98
N LEU A 636 2.56 18.12 -15.02
CA LEU A 636 2.36 17.29 -13.83
C LEU A 636 1.86 15.90 -14.21
N PHE A 637 0.83 15.79 -15.06
CA PHE A 637 0.32 14.50 -15.53
C PHE A 637 1.36 13.74 -16.36
N SER A 638 2.10 14.42 -17.22
CA SER A 638 3.21 13.82 -17.99
C SER A 638 4.26 13.20 -17.06
N LYS A 639 4.69 13.93 -16.01
CA LYS A 639 5.61 13.40 -14.98
C LYS A 639 5.02 12.20 -14.25
N GLN A 640 3.74 12.22 -13.88
CA GLN A 640 3.06 11.10 -13.23
C GLN A 640 3.04 9.84 -14.12
N PHE A 641 2.72 9.98 -15.40
CA PHE A 641 2.74 8.85 -16.34
C PHE A 641 4.16 8.36 -16.67
N MET A 642 5.14 9.28 -16.66
CA MET A 642 6.55 8.94 -16.89
C MET A 642 7.07 8.02 -15.79
N HIS A 643 6.74 8.32 -14.52
CA HIS A 643 7.10 7.45 -13.39
C HIS A 643 6.45 6.06 -13.45
N GLN A 644 5.32 5.91 -14.14
CA GLN A 644 4.65 4.62 -14.32
C GLN A 644 5.15 3.83 -15.54
N GLY A 645 5.99 4.43 -16.39
CA GLY A 645 6.41 3.84 -17.66
C GLY A 645 5.32 3.84 -18.74
N ASN A 646 4.26 4.65 -18.61
CA ASN A 646 3.25 4.80 -19.65
C ASN A 646 3.66 5.87 -20.68
N VAL A 647 4.50 5.45 -21.62
CA VAL A 647 5.08 6.34 -22.65
C VAL A 647 4.02 7.04 -23.49
N ALA A 648 2.94 6.34 -23.85
CA ALA A 648 1.89 6.89 -24.72
C ALA A 648 1.18 8.10 -24.09
N GLU A 649 0.76 7.98 -22.82
CA GLU A 649 0.13 9.10 -22.11
C GLU A 649 1.15 10.19 -21.75
N THR A 650 2.40 9.83 -21.41
CA THR A 650 3.47 10.82 -21.19
C THR A 650 3.67 11.72 -22.42
N THR A 651 3.81 11.13 -23.61
CA THR A 651 3.96 11.87 -24.87
C THR A 651 2.71 12.68 -25.21
N ARG A 652 1.51 12.15 -24.94
CA ARG A 652 0.25 12.85 -25.15
C ARG A 652 0.17 14.13 -24.31
N PHE A 653 0.43 14.03 -23.00
CA PHE A 653 0.40 15.19 -22.10
C PHE A 653 1.56 16.15 -22.34
N GLU A 654 2.74 15.66 -22.75
CA GLU A 654 3.84 16.53 -23.16
C GLU A 654 3.49 17.33 -24.43
N LYS A 655 2.91 16.68 -25.45
CA LYS A 655 2.42 17.35 -26.65
C LYS A 655 1.33 18.38 -26.32
N LEU A 656 0.44 18.06 -25.39
CA LEU A 656 -0.59 18.99 -24.92
C LEU A 656 0.04 20.18 -24.17
N ALA A 657 1.05 19.96 -23.33
CA ALA A 657 1.80 21.03 -22.66
C ALA A 657 2.53 21.93 -23.66
N GLN A 658 3.17 21.35 -24.68
CA GLN A 658 3.81 22.09 -25.77
C GLN A 658 2.80 22.91 -26.58
N ASP A 659 1.61 22.37 -26.84
CA ASP A 659 0.54 23.08 -27.52
C ASP A 659 0.02 24.26 -26.69
N ARG A 660 -0.17 24.10 -25.37
CA ARG A 660 -0.51 25.21 -24.46
C ARG A 660 0.59 26.28 -24.41
N LYS A 661 1.87 25.86 -24.39
CA LYS A 661 3.01 26.78 -24.45
C LYS A 661 3.00 27.60 -25.74
N LYS A 662 2.75 26.97 -26.89
CA LYS A 662 2.61 27.67 -28.18
C LYS A 662 1.44 28.66 -28.15
N GLN A 663 0.30 28.28 -27.58
CA GLN A 663 -0.82 29.19 -27.41
C GLN A 663 -0.47 30.38 -26.52
N LEU A 664 0.31 30.16 -25.46
CA LEU A 664 0.83 31.23 -24.60
C LEU A 664 1.74 32.20 -25.37
N GLU A 665 2.67 31.68 -26.17
CA GLU A 665 3.55 32.48 -27.02
C GLU A 665 2.77 33.30 -28.05
N ILE A 666 1.74 32.69 -28.68
CA ILE A 666 0.83 33.38 -29.60
C ILE A 666 0.04 34.48 -28.87
N LEU A 667 -0.44 34.20 -27.66
CA LEU A 667 -1.18 35.16 -26.84
C LEU A 667 -0.29 36.35 -26.44
N GLN A 668 0.94 36.09 -26.00
CA GLN A 668 1.94 37.12 -25.68
C GLN A 668 2.32 37.95 -26.91
N LEU A 669 2.47 37.32 -28.08
CA LEU A 669 2.73 38.02 -29.33
C LEU A 669 1.54 38.90 -29.74
N ALA A 670 0.31 38.40 -29.62
CA ALA A 670 -0.90 39.16 -29.92
C ALA A 670 -1.08 40.36 -28.97
N GLN A 671 -0.74 40.18 -27.69
CA GLN A 671 -0.69 41.26 -26.70
C GLN A 671 0.39 42.30 -27.07
N ALA A 672 1.59 41.87 -27.43
CA ALA A 672 2.68 42.75 -27.85
C ALA A 672 2.37 43.52 -29.15
N GLN A 673 1.55 42.94 -30.04
CA GLN A 673 1.06 43.59 -31.25
C GLN A 673 -0.13 44.53 -31.01
N GLY A 674 -0.67 44.57 -29.79
CA GLY A 674 -1.85 45.40 -29.47
C GLY A 674 -3.13 44.93 -30.15
N LEU A 675 -3.23 43.65 -30.53
CA LEU A 675 -4.43 43.08 -31.13
C LEU A 675 -5.50 42.82 -30.06
N ASP A 676 -6.78 42.87 -30.43
CA ASP A 676 -7.88 42.44 -29.54
C ASP A 676 -7.69 40.99 -29.06
N PRO A 677 -8.10 40.62 -27.84
CA PRO A 677 -7.91 39.27 -27.30
C PRO A 677 -8.57 38.20 -28.18
N PRO A 678 -7.91 37.03 -28.38
CA PRO A 678 -8.49 35.97 -29.19
C PRO A 678 -9.81 35.45 -28.61
N THR A 679 -10.73 35.05 -29.49
CA THR A 679 -11.97 34.39 -29.09
C THR A 679 -11.65 33.07 -28.39
N HIS A 680 -12.36 32.81 -27.30
CA HIS A 680 -12.14 31.63 -26.47
C HIS A 680 -13.46 31.02 -26.03
N HIS A 681 -13.44 29.71 -25.85
CA HIS A 681 -14.54 28.96 -25.25
C HIS A 681 -13.99 27.93 -24.25
N PHE A 682 -14.86 27.46 -23.37
CA PHE A 682 -14.53 26.42 -22.40
C PHE A 682 -15.14 25.10 -22.82
N GLU A 683 -14.31 24.09 -22.96
CA GLU A 683 -14.72 22.70 -23.20
C GLU A 683 -14.54 21.89 -21.92
N LEU A 684 -15.57 21.16 -21.50
CA LEU A 684 -15.40 20.18 -20.43
C LEU A 684 -14.57 19.00 -20.97
N LYS A 685 -13.29 18.91 -20.56
CA LYS A 685 -12.42 17.80 -20.92
C LYS A 685 -12.20 16.91 -19.70
N THR A 686 -12.49 15.62 -19.87
CA THR A 686 -12.18 14.61 -18.87
C THR A 686 -10.86 13.94 -19.23
N PHE A 687 -9.88 14.06 -18.33
CA PHE A 687 -8.58 13.40 -18.43
C PHE A 687 -8.56 12.20 -17.51
N GLN A 688 -8.02 11.09 -18.01
CA GLN A 688 -7.63 9.97 -17.18
C GLN A 688 -6.24 10.28 -16.65
N THR A 689 -6.12 10.52 -15.36
CA THR A 689 -4.85 10.80 -14.67
C THR A 689 -4.58 9.71 -13.65
N VAL A 690 -3.37 9.65 -13.12
CA VAL A 690 -3.03 8.69 -12.08
C VAL A 690 -2.50 9.44 -10.89
N ARG A 691 -3.05 9.13 -9.72
CA ARG A 691 -2.66 9.78 -8.49
C ARG A 691 -1.34 9.21 -7.99
N ILE A 692 -0.31 10.05 -7.90
CA ILE A 692 1.00 9.70 -7.32
C ILE A 692 1.40 10.81 -6.35
N PHE A 693 1.93 10.41 -5.20
CA PHE A 693 2.48 11.32 -4.20
C PHE A 693 4.01 11.31 -4.30
N SER A 694 4.56 12.09 -5.23
CA SER A 694 6.02 12.15 -5.49
C SER A 694 6.82 12.68 -4.30
N GLU A 695 6.17 13.32 -3.33
CA GLU A 695 6.76 13.78 -2.08
C GLU A 695 6.98 12.67 -1.04
N LEU A 696 6.43 11.46 -1.27
CA LEU A 696 6.65 10.28 -0.43
C LEU A 696 7.70 9.35 -1.05
N ASN A 697 8.55 8.77 -0.21
CA ASN A 697 9.50 7.75 -0.62
C ASN A 697 8.80 6.39 -0.86
N SER A 698 9.38 5.56 -1.74
CA SER A 698 8.82 4.22 -2.04
C SER A 698 8.92 3.23 -0.87
N THR A 699 9.77 3.53 0.12
CA THR A 699 10.00 2.76 1.35
C THR A 699 9.25 3.31 2.56
N GLU A 700 8.44 4.37 2.39
CA GLU A 700 7.72 5.02 3.47
C GLU A 700 6.20 4.98 3.23
N MET A 701 5.46 4.82 4.32
CA MET A 701 4.01 4.95 4.36
C MET A 701 3.65 5.98 5.42
N HIS A 702 2.86 6.98 5.03
CA HIS A 702 2.43 8.03 5.92
C HIS A 702 1.10 7.64 6.59
N LEU A 703 1.09 7.58 7.91
CA LEU A 703 -0.11 7.41 8.73
C LEU A 703 -0.44 8.74 9.41
N ILE A 704 -1.62 9.28 9.15
CA ILE A 704 -2.13 10.51 9.74
C ILE A 704 -3.30 10.15 10.64
N ILE A 705 -3.18 10.44 11.93
CA ILE A 705 -4.29 10.34 12.88
C ILE A 705 -4.90 11.74 12.95
N VAL A 706 -6.07 11.93 12.34
CA VAL A 706 -6.70 13.26 12.17
C VAL A 706 -7.38 13.66 13.48
N ARG A 707 -8.45 12.96 13.86
CA ARG A 707 -9.24 13.29 15.05
C ARG A 707 -10.05 12.13 15.60
N GLY A 708 -10.32 12.17 16.89
CA GLY A 708 -11.38 11.39 17.55
C GLY A 708 -12.71 12.14 17.49
N MET A 709 -13.82 11.41 17.38
CA MET A 709 -15.17 11.97 17.37
C MET A 709 -16.02 11.24 18.40
N ASN A 710 -16.62 11.96 19.34
CA ASN A 710 -17.51 11.40 20.37
C ASN A 710 -16.90 10.21 21.13
N LEU A 711 -15.64 10.31 21.55
CA LEU A 711 -14.97 9.25 22.30
C LEU A 711 -15.71 9.02 23.63
N PRO A 712 -15.94 7.76 24.03
CA PRO A 712 -16.61 7.46 25.29
C PRO A 712 -15.70 7.84 26.45
N ALA A 713 -16.27 8.39 27.52
CA ALA A 713 -15.50 8.65 28.73
C ALA A 713 -15.33 7.35 29.53
N PRO A 714 -14.10 7.02 30.00
CA PRO A 714 -13.92 5.88 30.88
C PRO A 714 -14.61 6.12 32.24
N PRO A 715 -14.93 5.07 33.01
CA PRO A 715 -15.62 5.21 34.29
C PRO A 715 -14.91 6.19 35.24
N GLY A 716 -15.64 7.23 35.66
CA GLY A 716 -15.18 8.27 36.59
C GLY A 716 -14.65 9.56 35.94
N VAL A 717 -14.72 9.67 34.61
CA VAL A 717 -14.32 10.88 33.86
C VAL A 717 -15.55 11.37 33.07
N THR A 718 -15.76 12.68 32.99
CA THR A 718 -16.80 13.24 32.12
C THR A 718 -16.28 13.25 30.67
N PRO A 719 -17.14 13.20 29.64
CA PRO A 719 -16.68 13.34 28.25
C PRO A 719 -15.85 14.62 28.01
N ASP A 720 -16.15 15.68 28.74
CA ASP A 720 -15.47 16.98 28.60
C ASP A 720 -14.12 17.04 29.34
N ASP A 721 -13.87 16.14 30.30
CA ASP A 721 -12.60 16.02 31.03
C ASP A 721 -11.70 14.90 30.45
N LEU A 722 -12.03 14.40 29.25
CA LEU A 722 -11.28 13.32 28.63
C LEU A 722 -9.94 13.84 28.06
N ASP A 723 -8.85 13.41 28.68
CA ASP A 723 -7.50 13.57 28.12
C ASP A 723 -7.17 12.37 27.24
N ALA A 724 -7.30 12.49 25.93
CA ALA A 724 -7.16 11.37 25.00
C ALA A 724 -5.83 11.37 24.26
N PHE A 725 -5.28 10.18 24.03
CA PHE A 725 -4.20 9.95 23.07
C PHE A 725 -4.39 8.60 22.37
N VAL A 726 -3.87 8.46 21.15
CA VAL A 726 -4.00 7.25 20.34
C VAL A 726 -2.64 6.59 20.22
N ARG A 727 -2.57 5.29 20.53
CA ARG A 727 -1.44 4.43 20.20
C ARG A 727 -1.80 3.62 18.97
N PHE A 728 -0.89 3.47 18.02
CA PHE A 728 -1.10 2.54 16.92
C PHE A 728 -0.05 1.43 16.93
N GLU A 729 -0.43 0.29 16.36
CA GLU A 729 0.41 -0.88 16.20
C GLU A 729 0.30 -1.39 14.76
N PHE A 730 1.39 -1.26 14.01
CA PHE A 730 1.52 -1.72 12.64
C PHE A 730 2.41 -2.97 12.58
N HIS A 731 1.80 -4.11 12.27
CA HIS A 731 2.42 -5.44 12.40
C HIS A 731 3.35 -5.80 11.22
N TYR A 732 4.28 -4.92 10.89
CA TYR A 732 5.26 -5.07 9.83
C TYR A 732 6.64 -4.61 10.32
N PRO A 733 7.73 -5.36 10.06
CA PRO A 733 7.84 -6.56 9.20
C PRO A 733 7.18 -7.84 9.73
N ASN A 734 7.14 -8.00 11.06
CA ASN A 734 6.54 -9.13 11.77
C ASN A 734 5.73 -8.61 12.98
N SER A 735 5.03 -9.51 13.69
CA SER A 735 4.29 -9.13 14.91
C SER A 735 5.22 -8.74 16.07
N ASP A 736 6.43 -9.32 16.14
CA ASP A 736 7.39 -9.03 17.22
C ASP A 736 8.15 -7.72 16.99
N GLN A 737 8.37 -7.35 15.73
CA GLN A 737 8.96 -6.08 15.29
C GLN A 737 7.89 -5.15 14.72
N ALA A 738 6.72 -5.11 15.36
CA ALA A 738 5.66 -4.21 14.95
C ALA A 738 6.07 -2.76 15.24
N GLN A 739 5.86 -1.87 14.28
CA GLN A 739 6.07 -0.43 14.47
C GLN A 739 4.95 0.13 15.35
N LYS A 740 5.34 0.74 16.47
CA LYS A 740 4.41 1.29 17.46
C LYS A 740 4.80 2.73 17.74
N SER A 741 3.83 3.63 17.72
CA SER A 741 4.00 5.00 18.20
C SER A 741 2.70 5.50 18.83
N LYS A 742 2.74 6.70 19.41
CA LYS A 742 1.63 7.33 20.13
C LYS A 742 1.50 8.79 19.75
N THR A 743 0.27 9.30 19.76
CA THR A 743 0.01 10.71 19.54
C THR A 743 0.35 11.57 20.76
N ALA A 744 0.43 12.88 20.56
CA ALA A 744 0.31 13.85 21.63
C ALA A 744 -1.01 13.67 22.39
N VAL A 745 -1.01 14.06 23.67
CA VAL A 745 -2.19 14.01 24.53
C VAL A 745 -2.98 15.30 24.32
N VAL A 746 -4.23 15.18 23.89
CA VAL A 746 -5.16 16.30 23.76
C VAL A 746 -6.09 16.26 24.97
N LYS A 747 -6.12 17.35 25.73
CA LYS A 747 -6.78 17.41 27.03
C LYS A 747 -8.19 17.96 26.94
N ASN A 748 -9.02 17.58 27.91
CA ASN A 748 -10.36 18.15 28.13
C ASN A 748 -11.27 18.19 26.89
N THR A 749 -11.33 17.10 26.13
CA THR A 749 -12.23 17.03 24.96
C THR A 749 -12.64 15.59 24.62
N ASN A 750 -13.92 15.42 24.30
CA ASN A 750 -14.45 14.16 23.77
C ASN A 750 -14.15 13.97 22.28
N SER A 751 -13.69 15.02 21.60
CA SER A 751 -13.41 15.04 20.17
C SER A 751 -12.02 15.64 19.92
N PRO A 752 -10.96 14.93 20.34
CA PRO A 752 -9.58 15.42 20.21
C PRO A 752 -9.15 15.49 18.75
N GLU A 753 -8.54 16.60 18.36
CA GLU A 753 -7.88 16.78 17.07
C GLU A 753 -6.37 16.57 17.27
N PHE A 754 -5.81 15.59 16.57
CA PHE A 754 -4.41 15.20 16.72
C PHE A 754 -3.54 15.71 15.58
N ASP A 755 -4.05 15.63 14.34
CA ASP A 755 -3.37 15.98 13.09
C ASP A 755 -1.90 15.56 13.01
N GLN A 756 -1.59 14.38 13.58
CA GLN A 756 -0.23 13.92 13.72
C GLN A 756 0.13 12.93 12.62
N LEU A 757 1.18 13.26 11.88
CA LEU A 757 1.78 12.44 10.83
C LEU A 757 2.86 11.52 11.40
N PHE A 758 2.77 10.23 11.09
CA PHE A 758 3.77 9.21 11.39
C PHE A 758 4.30 8.61 10.10
N LYS A 759 5.62 8.56 9.97
CA LYS A 759 6.31 7.88 8.87
C LYS A 759 6.57 6.44 9.27
N LEU A 760 6.02 5.49 8.50
CA LEU A 760 6.17 4.06 8.73
C LEU A 760 7.07 3.45 7.66
N ASN A 761 8.06 2.69 8.08
CA ASN A 761 9.00 2.04 7.17
C ASN A 761 8.36 0.80 6.56
N ILE A 762 8.32 0.72 5.23
CA ILE A 762 7.72 -0.36 4.46
C ILE A 762 8.70 -0.87 3.41
N ASN A 763 8.52 -2.12 2.98
CA ASN A 763 9.20 -2.64 1.80
C ASN A 763 8.14 -3.24 0.87
N ARG A 764 7.88 -2.56 -0.25
CA ARG A 764 6.84 -2.93 -1.24
C ARG A 764 7.03 -4.34 -1.79
N ASN A 765 8.28 -4.79 -1.94
CA ASN A 765 8.62 -6.10 -2.50
C ASN A 765 8.57 -7.23 -1.45
N HIS A 766 8.45 -6.91 -0.17
CA HIS A 766 8.41 -7.91 0.88
C HIS A 766 7.04 -8.58 0.97
N ARG A 767 6.99 -9.90 0.81
CA ARG A 767 5.74 -10.70 0.91
C ARG A 767 5.01 -10.50 2.25
N GLY A 768 5.74 -10.21 3.33
CA GLY A 768 5.15 -9.89 4.63
C GLY A 768 4.31 -8.63 4.60
N PHE A 769 4.74 -7.60 3.86
CA PHE A 769 4.01 -6.34 3.72
C PHE A 769 2.68 -6.57 3.01
N LYS A 770 2.70 -7.22 1.84
CA LYS A 770 1.48 -7.59 1.10
C LYS A 770 0.49 -8.38 1.97
N ARG A 771 0.98 -9.31 2.81
CA ARG A 771 0.11 -10.04 3.75
C ARG A 771 -0.50 -9.13 4.81
N VAL A 772 0.25 -8.17 5.37
CA VAL A 772 -0.27 -7.23 6.37
C VAL A 772 -1.38 -6.37 5.76
N ILE A 773 -1.19 -5.89 4.53
CA ILE A 773 -2.17 -5.10 3.78
C ILE A 773 -3.48 -5.87 3.57
N GLN A 774 -3.39 -7.13 3.13
CA GLN A 774 -4.55 -7.98 2.83
C GLN A 774 -5.29 -8.52 4.04
N SER A 775 -4.60 -8.75 5.17
CA SER A 775 -5.18 -9.54 6.28
C SER A 775 -5.17 -8.87 7.65
N LYS A 776 -4.20 -7.99 7.96
CA LYS A 776 -3.96 -7.51 9.32
C LYS A 776 -4.24 -6.02 9.53
N GLY A 777 -4.04 -5.15 8.54
CA GLY A 777 -4.28 -3.71 8.71
C GLY A 777 -3.47 -3.03 9.84
N ILE A 778 -3.98 -1.89 10.33
CA ILE A 778 -3.41 -1.11 11.45
C ILE A 778 -4.38 -1.14 12.63
N LYS A 779 -3.86 -1.45 13.82
CA LYS A 779 -4.64 -1.40 15.07
C LYS A 779 -4.37 -0.08 15.79
N PHE A 780 -5.44 0.58 16.23
CA PHE A 780 -5.40 1.79 17.04
C PHE A 780 -5.99 1.49 18.41
N GLU A 781 -5.35 1.98 19.45
CA GLU A 781 -5.80 1.89 20.84
C GLU A 781 -5.89 3.30 21.40
N ILE A 782 -7.10 3.71 21.76
CA ILE A 782 -7.36 5.04 22.30
C ILE A 782 -7.29 4.94 23.82
N PHE A 783 -6.46 5.77 24.44
CA PHE A 783 -6.25 5.81 25.88
C PHE A 783 -6.64 7.16 26.44
N HIS A 784 -7.17 7.13 27.66
CA HIS A 784 -7.27 8.29 28.51
C HIS A 784 -6.02 8.40 29.38
N LYS A 785 -5.33 9.53 29.34
CA LYS A 785 -4.15 9.80 30.15
C LYS A 785 -4.55 9.88 31.62
N GLY A 786 -4.02 8.96 32.43
CA GLY A 786 -4.19 9.02 33.87
C GLY A 786 -3.41 10.19 34.48
N SER A 787 -3.96 10.78 35.52
CA SER A 787 -3.26 11.76 36.36
C SER A 787 -2.07 11.11 37.10
N PHE A 788 -1.26 11.89 37.82
CA PHE A 788 0.05 11.55 38.40
C PHE A 788 0.11 10.25 39.26
N PHE A 789 -1.02 9.71 39.70
CA PHE A 789 -1.11 8.43 40.43
C PHE A 789 -2.11 7.41 39.85
N ARG A 790 -2.58 7.61 38.62
CA ARG A 790 -3.52 6.71 37.93
C ARG A 790 -2.88 6.20 36.65
N SER A 791 -3.00 4.90 36.38
CA SER A 791 -2.61 4.35 35.09
C SER A 791 -3.53 4.87 33.99
N ASP A 792 -2.99 4.90 32.76
CA ASP A 792 -3.76 5.26 31.58
C ASP A 792 -4.89 4.22 31.36
N LYS A 793 -6.11 4.69 31.08
CA LYS A 793 -7.28 3.82 30.89
C LYS A 793 -7.57 3.63 29.41
N LEU A 794 -7.72 2.37 28.97
CA LEU A 794 -8.15 2.09 27.60
C LEU A 794 -9.60 2.53 27.41
N VAL A 795 -9.83 3.41 26.44
CA VAL A 795 -11.15 3.93 26.05
C VAL A 795 -11.80 2.99 25.03
N GLY A 796 -10.99 2.47 24.11
CA GLY A 796 -11.41 1.51 23.12
C GLY A 796 -10.33 1.27 22.07
N THR A 797 -10.63 0.40 21.12
CA THR A 797 -9.74 -0.02 20.04
C THR A 797 -10.43 0.19 18.70
N ALA A 798 -9.69 0.64 17.69
CA ALA A 798 -10.17 0.78 16.32
C ALA A 798 -9.23 0.01 15.38
N HIS A 799 -9.77 -0.47 14.25
CA HIS A 799 -9.01 -1.28 13.31
C HIS A 799 -9.22 -0.82 11.87
N LEU A 800 -8.16 -0.35 11.22
CA LEU A 800 -8.20 0.10 9.83
C LEU A 800 -7.72 -1.03 8.91
N LYS A 801 -8.55 -1.39 7.94
CA LYS A 801 -8.16 -2.32 6.87
C LYS A 801 -7.41 -1.56 5.78
N LEU A 802 -6.30 -2.13 5.29
CA LEU A 802 -5.43 -1.49 4.30
C LEU A 802 -5.62 -2.00 2.87
N GLU A 803 -6.58 -2.91 2.63
CA GLU A 803 -6.81 -3.55 1.32
C GLU A 803 -6.98 -2.56 0.16
N ARG A 804 -7.56 -1.37 0.41
CA ARG A 804 -7.71 -0.36 -0.65
C ARG A 804 -6.39 0.21 -1.15
N LEU A 805 -5.31 0.16 -0.36
CA LEU A 805 -3.97 0.58 -0.79
C LEU A 805 -3.39 -0.33 -1.88
N GLU A 806 -4.06 -1.44 -2.19
CA GLU A 806 -3.72 -2.22 -3.37
C GLU A 806 -3.97 -1.41 -4.64
N ASN A 807 -5.10 -0.71 -4.76
CA ASN A 807 -5.50 0.03 -5.98
C ASN A 807 -5.48 1.57 -5.81
N GLU A 808 -5.50 2.08 -4.58
CA GLU A 808 -5.55 3.51 -4.25
C GLU A 808 -4.24 3.95 -3.56
N CYS A 809 -3.82 5.20 -3.73
CA CYS A 809 -2.64 5.75 -3.06
C CYS A 809 -2.96 6.34 -1.67
N GLU A 810 -4.24 6.65 -1.40
CA GLU A 810 -4.69 7.27 -0.16
C GLU A 810 -5.96 6.61 0.35
N ILE A 811 -5.94 6.11 1.58
CA ILE A 811 -7.15 5.74 2.31
C ILE A 811 -7.47 6.85 3.31
N ARG A 812 -8.70 7.36 3.29
CA ARG A 812 -9.27 8.18 4.38
C ARG A 812 -10.54 7.52 4.88
N GLU A 813 -10.52 7.05 6.12
CA GLU A 813 -11.64 6.28 6.69
C GLU A 813 -11.94 6.73 8.13
N ILE A 814 -13.24 6.74 8.45
CA ILE A 814 -13.74 6.98 9.81
C ILE A 814 -14.06 5.62 10.42
N VAL A 815 -13.18 5.14 11.30
CA VAL A 815 -13.26 3.81 11.91
C VAL A 815 -14.02 3.88 13.23
N GLU A 816 -14.93 2.94 13.46
CA GLU A 816 -15.66 2.85 14.73
C GLU A 816 -14.75 2.35 15.87
N VAL A 817 -14.87 2.99 17.03
CA VAL A 817 -14.15 2.59 18.25
C VAL A 817 -14.95 1.50 18.97
N LEU A 818 -14.28 0.39 19.26
CA LEU A 818 -14.86 -0.79 19.92
C LEU A 818 -14.19 -1.02 21.26
N ASP A 819 -14.97 -1.27 22.30
CA ASP A 819 -14.51 -1.81 23.58
C ASP A 819 -14.66 -3.33 23.53
N GLY A 820 -13.58 -4.00 23.11
CA GLY A 820 -13.57 -5.43 22.81
C GLY A 820 -14.46 -5.77 21.60
N ARG A 821 -15.68 -6.22 21.86
CA ARG A 821 -16.69 -6.53 20.81
C ARG A 821 -17.86 -5.56 20.80
N LYS A 822 -17.93 -4.62 21.74
CA LYS A 822 -19.05 -3.69 21.89
C LYS A 822 -18.71 -2.36 21.21
N PRO A 823 -19.57 -1.83 20.33
CA PRO A 823 -19.38 -0.49 19.79
C PRO A 823 -19.56 0.54 20.91
N THR A 824 -18.62 1.47 21.04
CA THR A 824 -18.68 2.50 22.07
C THR A 824 -19.43 3.75 21.64
N GLY A 825 -19.70 3.89 20.33
CA GLY A 825 -20.29 5.08 19.73
C GLY A 825 -19.26 6.13 19.31
N GLY A 826 -18.01 6.01 19.79
CA GLY A 826 -16.90 6.85 19.34
C GLY A 826 -16.38 6.43 17.96
N LYS A 827 -15.80 7.38 17.24
CA LYS A 827 -15.17 7.17 15.94
C LYS A 827 -13.78 7.78 15.90
N LEU A 828 -12.90 7.24 15.08
CA LEU A 828 -11.55 7.74 14.85
C LEU A 828 -11.36 7.96 13.35
N GLU A 829 -11.07 9.19 12.95
CA GLU A 829 -10.73 9.54 11.58
C GLU A 829 -9.22 9.36 11.37
N VAL A 830 -8.87 8.46 10.44
CA VAL A 830 -7.50 8.11 10.11
C VAL A 830 -7.29 8.15 8.61
N LYS A 831 -6.06 8.48 8.22
CA LYS A 831 -5.66 8.59 6.83
C LYS A 831 -4.31 7.94 6.60
N VAL A 832 -4.19 7.13 5.56
CA VAL A 832 -2.96 6.42 5.20
C VAL A 832 -2.61 6.76 3.75
N ARG A 833 -1.36 7.11 3.49
CA ARG A 833 -0.85 7.48 2.16
C ARG A 833 0.39 6.67 1.80
N LEU A 834 0.46 6.27 0.54
CA LEU A 834 1.61 5.66 -0.12
C LEU A 834 2.00 6.51 -1.33
N ARG A 835 3.27 6.47 -1.73
CA ARG A 835 3.74 7.11 -2.97
C ARG A 835 2.91 6.69 -4.19
N GLU A 836 2.68 5.38 -4.30
CA GLU A 836 2.04 4.68 -5.40
C GLU A 836 1.28 3.46 -4.84
N PRO A 837 0.26 2.96 -5.56
CA PRO A 837 -0.49 1.79 -5.09
C PRO A 837 0.39 0.54 -5.13
N LEU A 838 0.03 -0.51 -4.38
CA LEU A 838 0.84 -1.73 -4.32
C LEU A 838 0.67 -2.64 -5.53
N SER A 839 -0.49 -2.59 -6.16
CA SER A 839 -0.81 -3.41 -7.33
C SER A 839 -1.89 -2.74 -8.19
N GLY A 840 -1.51 -2.28 -9.38
CA GLY A 840 -2.43 -1.58 -10.30
C GLY A 840 -2.08 -0.11 -10.40
N GLN A 841 -3.07 0.71 -10.77
CA GLN A 841 -2.92 2.15 -10.95
C GLN A 841 -4.11 2.84 -10.27
N ASP A 842 -3.84 3.87 -9.47
CA ASP A 842 -4.87 4.74 -8.88
C ASP A 842 -5.34 5.74 -9.93
N VAL A 843 -6.16 5.25 -10.85
CA VAL A 843 -6.66 6.00 -12.00
C VAL A 843 -7.81 6.91 -11.55
N GLN A 844 -7.63 8.22 -11.71
CA GLN A 844 -8.65 9.22 -11.45
C GLN A 844 -9.13 9.87 -12.75
N MET A 845 -10.45 9.99 -12.91
CA MET A 845 -11.05 10.78 -13.99
C MET A 845 -11.21 12.23 -13.51
N VAL A 846 -10.37 13.12 -14.02
CA VAL A 846 -10.38 14.55 -13.68
C VAL A 846 -11.08 15.30 -14.80
N THR A 847 -12.24 15.90 -14.50
CA THR A 847 -12.98 16.73 -15.46
C THR A 847 -12.67 18.20 -15.21
N GLU A 848 -12.09 18.86 -16.22
CA GLU A 848 -11.70 20.26 -16.13
C GLU A 848 -12.41 21.11 -17.19
N ASN A 849 -12.69 22.37 -16.84
CA ASN A 849 -13.11 23.40 -17.80
C ASN A 849 -11.90 23.84 -18.60
N TRP A 850 -11.70 23.22 -19.76
CA TRP A 850 -10.54 23.43 -20.60
C TRP A 850 -10.73 24.66 -21.49
N LEU A 851 -9.93 25.70 -21.26
CA LEU A 851 -9.77 26.83 -22.16
C LEU A 851 -9.26 26.37 -23.54
N VAL A 852 -9.99 26.73 -24.59
CA VAL A 852 -9.58 26.57 -25.98
C VAL A 852 -9.65 27.94 -26.63
N LEU A 853 -8.52 28.38 -27.18
CA LEU A 853 -8.46 29.56 -28.04
C LEU A 853 -8.85 29.14 -29.46
N GLU A 854 -9.78 29.88 -30.08
CA GLU A 854 -10.08 29.67 -31.49
C GLU A 854 -8.92 30.17 -32.35
N PRO A 855 -8.51 29.42 -33.39
CA PRO A 855 -7.49 29.90 -34.31
C PRO A 855 -8.02 31.17 -34.99
N ARG A 856 -7.29 32.29 -34.88
CA ARG A 856 -7.58 33.45 -35.73
C ARG A 856 -7.40 32.99 -37.17
N GLY A 857 -8.49 32.99 -37.94
CA GLY A 857 -8.39 32.89 -39.39
C GLY A 857 -7.53 34.06 -39.86
N LEU A 858 -6.34 33.74 -40.39
CA LEU A 858 -5.55 34.70 -41.14
C LEU A 858 -6.28 35.10 -42.43
#